data_AF-B8MX73-F1
#
_entry.id   AF-B8MX73-F1
#
_cell.length_a   1.000
_cell.length_b   1.000
_cell.length_c   1.000
_cell.angle_alpha   90.00
_cell.angle_beta   90.00
_cell.angle_gamma   90.00
#
_symmetry.space_group_name_H-M   'P 1'
#
loop_
_entity.id
_entity.type
_entity.pdbx_description
1 polymer ?
#
loop_
_entity_poly.entity_id
_entity_poly.type
_entity_poly.pdbx_seq_one_letter_code
_entity_poly.pdbx_strand_id
1 'polypeptide(L)'
;MPAAAASSVPAVSSKETAQSLSVLDDLLKNLNISSTQDEVNAATDNIAHLLSGPIPEQALPLKLAEDLKKQLSNKKDANARQRACDAIRAVASHATIAPGVEPHLVTLLRPVLAAVGDKMTNVKDAAQSAAIAIVKGINGNAVKAVIPPILESLESAQKWTEKLCALECLNSLIETAPAQVSYRVPALIPAVSEAMWDTKAEIKKAAYSTMEKVCGLIVNKDIERFIPELIKCISKPENVPETVHLLGATTFVSDVTGPTLAIMVPLLDRGLVERETAIKRKSAVIVDNMCKLVEDPQIVAPFLPKLMPRLTHNLDTLPDPEARGKTEQALATLSRVGDVKDGKIPEISTAGDISTVAGILKEILSPKFDEQVKKSEAIINYVAAIAGQLVDEKVGEVESWTQNALPYITAIVGEEEAKTVAETLRKRASPDAAAEDAVLSDEEEGEDLCNCTFSLAYGAKILLNQTHLRLKRGQRYGLLGPNGTGKTTLMRAINNEQLEGFPKKDEVKTVYVEHDLDSADTEQTVIGWTMKKLREVGLDPKQEEVEAKLEEFGFLREQLNGPITALSGGWKMKLALARAVFEKPDILLLDEPTNHLDVKNVAWLENYLCTSPCTSIIVSHDSKFLDNVIQHVIHYERNFKLKRYRGTLSEFVKKVPSARSYYELGASDMEFKFPEPGFLEGVKTKAKAIIRVSNMSFQYPGTPRPQISDISFQVSLGSRIAVIGPNGAGKSTLVNVLTGELIPTTGDVYQHENIRIAYIKQHAFAHIDNHLDSTPSEYIQWRFQTGEDRETMDRANKIVTDEDEKAMDKIYKIDGTPRRVIGIHSRRKFKNTYEYECSFLLGDNIGMKSEKWTPMMTSDNAWIPRNEIIQSHAKMVAEVDQKEALASGQFRPLVRKEIEEHCAQFGLDAELVSHSRMRGLSGGQRVKVVLAACSWQRPHVIVLDEPTNYLDRDSLGALSKAIKTFEGGVVIITHSREFTENLTEEVWAVVDGKMTPSGHNWVQGQGSGPRLTEKTNEEDTFDAMGNKIEAPKKAKKLTSSEQRKKKKERMARKKRGEEVFSDEDDF
;
A
#
# COMPACT_ATOMS: atom_id res chain seq x y z
N MET A 1 20.86 -35.00 -10.58
CA MET A 1 22.03 -35.86 -10.89
C MET A 1 21.90 -36.33 -12.34
N PRO A 2 22.98 -36.54 -13.10
CA PRO A 2 22.87 -37.14 -14.42
C PRO A 2 22.44 -38.60 -14.30
N ALA A 3 21.47 -39.02 -15.10
CA ALA A 3 21.00 -40.40 -15.12
C ALA A 3 22.13 -41.34 -15.61
N ALA A 4 22.54 -42.28 -14.76
CA ALA A 4 23.42 -43.36 -15.19
C ALA A 4 22.66 -44.23 -16.20
N ALA A 5 23.27 -44.51 -17.36
CA ALA A 5 22.65 -45.31 -18.40
C ALA A 5 22.34 -46.73 -17.89
N ALA A 6 21.05 -47.07 -17.78
CA ALA A 6 20.63 -48.42 -17.43
C ALA A 6 21.06 -49.40 -18.53
N SER A 7 21.84 -50.42 -18.14
CA SER A 7 22.20 -51.52 -19.04
C SER A 7 20.99 -52.41 -19.29
N SER A 8 20.70 -52.68 -20.57
CA SER A 8 19.58 -53.49 -21.06
C SER A 8 19.27 -54.72 -20.19
N VAL A 9 18.02 -54.85 -19.73
CA VAL A 9 17.54 -56.06 -19.06
C VAL A 9 17.05 -57.05 -20.13
N PRO A 10 17.68 -58.24 -20.30
CA PRO A 10 17.21 -59.24 -21.26
C PRO A 10 15.88 -59.86 -20.81
N ALA A 11 15.10 -60.41 -21.75
CA ALA A 11 13.97 -61.27 -21.41
C ALA A 11 14.46 -62.57 -20.74
N VAL A 12 14.36 -62.62 -19.41
CA VAL A 12 14.84 -63.70 -18.55
C VAL A 12 13.84 -64.85 -18.48
N SER A 13 14.35 -66.09 -18.34
CA SER A 13 13.52 -67.29 -18.27
C SER A 13 12.86 -67.48 -16.90
N SER A 14 11.66 -68.11 -16.88
CA SER A 14 10.92 -68.45 -15.64
C SER A 14 11.70 -69.30 -14.62
N LYS A 15 12.83 -69.89 -15.06
CA LYS A 15 13.74 -70.67 -14.23
C LYS A 15 14.59 -69.79 -13.30
N GLU A 16 14.96 -68.59 -13.74
CA GLU A 16 15.73 -67.63 -12.95
C GLU A 16 14.86 -66.94 -11.90
N THR A 17 13.58 -66.63 -12.20
CA THR A 17 12.61 -66.14 -11.20
C THR A 17 12.47 -67.12 -10.03
N ALA A 18 12.31 -68.41 -10.32
CA ALA A 18 12.23 -69.46 -9.30
C ALA A 18 13.50 -69.54 -8.44
N GLN A 19 14.68 -69.35 -9.06
CA GLN A 19 15.96 -69.32 -8.36
C GLN A 19 16.09 -68.08 -7.44
N SER A 20 15.75 -66.88 -7.92
CA SER A 20 15.74 -65.65 -7.10
C SER A 20 14.78 -65.74 -5.91
N LEU A 21 13.59 -66.33 -6.11
CA LEU A 21 12.62 -66.56 -5.03
C LEU A 21 13.12 -67.54 -3.97
N SER A 22 13.91 -68.56 -4.36
CA SER A 22 14.55 -69.49 -3.42
C SER A 22 15.70 -68.85 -2.64
N VAL A 23 16.50 -67.98 -3.28
CA VAL A 23 17.55 -67.21 -2.61
C VAL A 23 16.94 -66.26 -1.57
N LEU A 24 15.82 -65.60 -1.90
CA LEU A 24 15.08 -64.78 -0.94
C LEU A 24 14.58 -65.59 0.27
N ASP A 25 14.03 -66.80 0.05
CA ASP A 25 13.60 -67.68 1.15
C ASP A 25 14.75 -68.05 2.09
N ASP A 26 15.94 -68.33 1.53
CA ASP A 26 17.11 -68.69 2.33
C ASP A 26 17.71 -67.47 3.06
N LEU A 27 17.71 -66.28 2.46
CA LEU A 27 18.07 -65.04 3.14
C LEU A 27 17.09 -64.70 4.28
N LEU A 28 15.78 -64.88 4.08
CA LEU A 28 14.76 -64.69 5.11
C LEU A 28 14.87 -65.73 6.24
N LYS A 29 15.24 -66.98 5.94
CA LYS A 29 15.57 -67.97 6.98
C LYS A 29 16.80 -67.54 7.78
N ASN A 30 17.88 -67.13 7.09
CA ASN A 30 19.11 -66.67 7.73
C ASN A 30 18.84 -65.49 8.68
N LEU A 31 18.11 -64.47 8.22
CA LEU A 31 17.66 -63.35 9.05
C LEU A 31 16.90 -63.81 10.31
N ASN A 32 16.02 -64.81 10.18
CA ASN A 32 15.23 -65.32 11.30
C ASN A 32 16.03 -66.16 12.31
N ILE A 33 17.18 -66.72 11.93
CA ILE A 33 18.09 -67.45 12.85
C ILE A 33 19.24 -66.59 13.39
N SER A 34 19.55 -65.43 12.78
CA SER A 34 20.61 -64.50 13.22
C SER A 34 20.48 -64.11 14.69
N SER A 35 21.52 -64.36 15.47
CA SER A 35 21.54 -64.25 16.93
C SER A 35 22.15 -62.95 17.45
N THR A 36 23.09 -62.35 16.70
CA THR A 36 23.74 -61.07 17.02
C THR A 36 23.26 -59.96 16.09
N GLN A 37 23.43 -58.69 16.48
CA GLN A 37 23.05 -57.57 15.62
C GLN A 37 23.93 -57.50 14.35
N ASP A 38 25.19 -57.93 14.40
CA ASP A 38 26.07 -57.98 13.24
C ASP A 38 25.61 -59.04 12.23
N GLU A 39 25.16 -60.22 12.70
CA GLU A 39 24.52 -61.24 11.87
C GLU A 39 23.19 -60.77 11.27
N VAL A 40 22.42 -59.96 12.00
CA VAL A 40 21.18 -59.34 11.49
C VAL A 40 21.53 -58.33 10.40
N ASN A 41 22.44 -57.39 10.65
CA ASN A 41 22.85 -56.37 9.68
C ASN A 41 23.38 -57.01 8.39
N ALA A 42 24.28 -57.99 8.50
CA ALA A 42 24.78 -58.73 7.33
C ALA A 42 23.67 -59.46 6.57
N ALA A 43 22.68 -60.04 7.26
CA ALA A 43 21.53 -60.67 6.60
C ALA A 43 20.63 -59.64 5.89
N THR A 44 20.39 -58.47 6.50
CA THR A 44 19.59 -57.40 5.90
C THR A 44 20.26 -56.73 4.70
N ASP A 45 21.58 -56.56 4.75
CA ASP A 45 22.37 -55.98 3.65
C ASP A 45 22.39 -56.92 2.43
N ASN A 46 22.46 -58.24 2.65
CA ASN A 46 22.32 -59.23 1.56
C ASN A 46 20.92 -59.19 0.91
N ILE A 47 19.86 -58.96 1.69
CA ILE A 47 18.50 -58.77 1.16
C ILE A 47 18.42 -57.46 0.34
N ALA A 48 19.00 -56.37 0.84
CA ALA A 48 19.07 -55.10 0.11
C ALA A 48 19.85 -55.23 -1.21
N HIS A 49 21.00 -55.91 -1.22
CA HIS A 49 21.76 -56.18 -2.43
C HIS A 49 20.99 -57.00 -3.46
N LEU A 50 20.27 -58.06 -3.04
CA LEU A 50 19.42 -58.85 -3.95
C LEU A 50 18.36 -57.99 -4.67
N LEU A 51 17.86 -56.94 -4.01
CA LEU A 51 16.81 -56.04 -4.51
C LEU A 51 17.36 -54.82 -5.26
N SER A 52 18.69 -54.67 -5.31
CA SER A 52 19.38 -53.56 -5.98
C SER A 52 19.76 -53.85 -7.44
N GLY A 53 19.75 -55.12 -7.84
CA GLY A 53 20.00 -55.55 -9.21
C GLY A 53 18.76 -55.45 -10.12
N PRO A 54 18.91 -55.73 -11.43
CA PRO A 54 17.77 -55.82 -12.34
C PRO A 54 16.90 -57.03 -11.98
N ILE A 55 15.81 -56.79 -11.24
CA ILE A 55 14.82 -57.81 -10.86
C ILE A 55 13.93 -58.09 -12.09
N PRO A 56 13.91 -59.31 -12.66
CA PRO A 56 13.17 -59.55 -13.91
C PRO A 56 11.65 -59.62 -13.76
N GLU A 57 11.13 -59.79 -12.54
CA GLU A 57 9.71 -60.09 -12.32
C GLU A 57 9.20 -59.65 -10.95
N GLN A 58 7.97 -59.12 -10.89
CA GLN A 58 7.36 -58.51 -9.69
C GLN A 58 7.06 -59.47 -8.52
N ALA A 59 7.25 -60.77 -8.73
CA ALA A 59 7.03 -61.76 -7.69
C ALA A 59 7.98 -61.61 -6.48
N LEU A 60 9.21 -61.13 -6.71
CA LEU A 60 10.24 -61.04 -5.66
C LEU A 60 9.95 -59.93 -4.62
N PRO A 61 9.68 -58.66 -5.00
CA PRO A 61 9.41 -57.61 -4.01
C PRO A 61 8.05 -57.78 -3.33
N LEU A 62 7.05 -58.29 -4.06
CA LEU A 62 5.73 -58.61 -3.51
C LEU A 62 5.82 -59.65 -2.39
N LYS A 63 6.52 -60.77 -2.62
CA LYS A 63 6.70 -61.84 -1.62
C LYS A 63 7.45 -61.34 -0.39
N LEU A 64 8.53 -60.59 -0.57
CA LEU A 64 9.26 -59.95 0.53
C LEU A 64 8.33 -59.08 1.38
N ALA A 65 7.54 -58.21 0.75
CA ALA A 65 6.64 -57.32 1.48
C ALA A 65 5.56 -58.10 2.25
N GLU A 66 4.98 -59.15 1.66
CA GLU A 66 4.05 -60.02 2.39
C GLU A 66 4.69 -60.68 3.61
N ASP A 67 5.90 -61.23 3.47
CA ASP A 67 6.57 -61.97 4.54
C ASP A 67 7.09 -61.05 5.66
N LEU A 68 7.60 -59.87 5.32
CA LEU A 68 7.92 -58.83 6.30
C LEU A 68 6.66 -58.32 7.02
N LYS A 69 5.54 -58.14 6.31
CA LYS A 69 4.25 -57.76 6.91
C LYS A 69 3.72 -58.85 7.86
N LYS A 70 3.88 -60.13 7.52
CA LYS A 70 3.60 -61.27 8.42
C LYS A 70 4.49 -61.21 9.67
N GLN A 71 5.80 -60.99 9.52
CA GLN A 71 6.74 -60.87 10.65
C GLN A 71 6.40 -59.68 11.57
N LEU A 72 6.15 -58.48 11.03
CA LEU A 72 5.69 -57.30 11.78
C LEU A 72 4.41 -57.58 12.58
N SER A 73 3.49 -58.38 12.04
CA SER A 73 2.24 -58.76 12.73
C SER A 73 2.42 -59.81 13.85
N ASN A 74 3.59 -60.42 13.99
CA ASN A 74 3.83 -61.50 14.93
C ASN A 74 3.91 -61.00 16.39
N LYS A 75 2.76 -61.00 17.07
CA LYS A 75 2.63 -60.56 18.48
C LYS A 75 3.43 -61.40 19.49
N LYS A 76 3.90 -62.61 19.13
CA LYS A 76 4.59 -63.53 20.05
C LYS A 76 6.11 -63.36 20.07
N ASP A 77 6.70 -62.88 18.98
CA ASP A 77 8.15 -62.77 18.82
C ASP A 77 8.54 -61.32 18.55
N ALA A 78 9.20 -60.68 19.52
CA ALA A 78 9.69 -59.30 19.38
C ALA A 78 10.93 -59.19 18.49
N ASN A 79 11.77 -60.23 18.43
CA ASN A 79 12.98 -60.22 17.63
C ASN A 79 12.62 -60.35 16.14
N ALA A 80 11.61 -61.16 15.80
CA ALA A 80 11.05 -61.20 14.44
C ALA A 80 10.51 -59.83 13.99
N ARG A 81 9.81 -59.09 14.87
CA ARG A 81 9.33 -57.73 14.56
C ARG A 81 10.49 -56.74 14.38
N GLN A 82 11.51 -56.77 15.26
CA GLN A 82 12.69 -55.91 15.14
C GLN A 82 13.44 -56.18 13.82
N ARG A 83 13.74 -57.44 13.52
CA ARG A 83 14.48 -57.84 12.30
C ARG A 83 13.72 -57.49 11.02
N ALA A 84 12.39 -57.57 11.04
CA ALA A 84 11.57 -57.10 9.92
C ALA A 84 11.73 -55.58 9.71
N CYS A 85 11.74 -54.77 10.77
CA CYS A 85 12.05 -53.34 10.68
C CYS A 85 13.49 -53.09 10.20
N ASP A 86 14.49 -53.80 10.74
CA ASP A 86 15.89 -53.68 10.31
C ASP A 86 16.06 -54.02 8.81
N ALA A 87 15.35 -55.04 8.31
CA ALA A 87 15.33 -55.40 6.88
C ALA A 87 14.69 -54.30 6.02
N ILE A 88 13.53 -53.78 6.42
CA ILE A 88 12.86 -52.66 5.73
C ILE A 88 13.77 -51.44 5.68
N ARG A 89 14.44 -51.11 6.79
CA ARG A 89 15.41 -50.01 6.87
C ARG A 89 16.54 -50.23 5.85
N ALA A 90 17.20 -51.39 5.88
CA ALA A 90 18.34 -51.68 5.01
C ALA A 90 17.98 -51.56 3.52
N VAL A 91 16.84 -52.14 3.11
CA VAL A 91 16.34 -52.04 1.73
C VAL A 91 16.02 -50.59 1.35
N ALA A 92 15.32 -49.84 2.21
CA ALA A 92 14.95 -48.45 1.94
C ALA A 92 16.15 -47.46 1.98
N SER A 93 17.23 -47.80 2.70
CA SER A 93 18.46 -46.99 2.76
C SER A 93 19.52 -47.37 1.73
N HIS A 94 19.28 -48.37 0.88
CA HIS A 94 20.26 -48.84 -0.09
C HIS A 94 20.48 -47.79 -1.19
N ALA A 95 21.73 -47.59 -1.62
CA ALA A 95 22.11 -46.52 -2.55
C ALA A 95 21.46 -46.64 -3.95
N THR A 96 21.05 -47.85 -4.34
CA THR A 96 20.30 -48.15 -5.56
C THR A 96 19.16 -49.11 -5.26
N ILE A 97 17.92 -48.70 -5.52
CA ILE A 97 16.72 -49.52 -5.34
C ILE A 97 16.10 -49.75 -6.72
N ALA A 98 15.77 -51.00 -7.07
CA ALA A 98 15.08 -51.27 -8.32
C ALA A 98 13.67 -50.65 -8.30
N PRO A 99 13.19 -49.97 -9.37
CA PRO A 99 11.90 -49.26 -9.36
C PRO A 99 10.69 -50.11 -8.94
N GLY A 100 10.71 -51.43 -9.19
CA GLY A 100 9.66 -52.34 -8.73
C GLY A 100 9.56 -52.51 -7.22
N VAL A 101 10.60 -52.21 -6.44
CA VAL A 101 10.67 -52.47 -4.99
C VAL A 101 10.03 -51.34 -4.17
N GLU A 102 10.27 -50.10 -4.59
CA GLU A 102 9.86 -48.87 -3.89
C GLU A 102 8.32 -48.77 -3.66
N PRO A 103 7.43 -49.10 -4.63
CA PRO A 103 5.99 -49.17 -4.38
C PRO A 103 5.60 -50.10 -3.23
N HIS A 104 6.29 -51.24 -3.09
CA HIS A 104 6.00 -52.20 -2.02
C HIS A 104 6.48 -51.71 -0.66
N LEU A 105 7.61 -50.98 -0.58
CA LEU A 105 8.04 -50.32 0.66
C LEU A 105 6.99 -49.35 1.18
N VAL A 106 6.34 -48.58 0.30
CA VAL A 106 5.26 -47.66 0.69
C VAL A 106 4.04 -48.41 1.24
N THR A 107 3.70 -49.60 0.72
CA THR A 107 2.64 -50.44 1.32
C THR A 107 2.97 -50.97 2.73
N LEU A 108 4.24 -50.97 3.13
CA LEU A 108 4.70 -51.35 4.46
C LEU A 108 4.72 -50.17 5.46
N LEU A 109 4.67 -48.92 4.99
CA LEU A 109 4.81 -47.74 5.84
C LEU A 109 3.75 -47.70 6.96
N ARG A 110 2.47 -47.98 6.66
CA ARG A 110 1.40 -47.99 7.68
C ARG A 110 1.61 -49.09 8.75
N PRO A 111 1.89 -50.37 8.39
CA PRO A 111 2.34 -51.39 9.36
C PRO A 111 3.57 -51.00 10.19
N VAL A 112 4.56 -50.35 9.58
CA VAL A 112 5.80 -49.93 10.27
C VAL A 112 5.53 -48.78 11.26
N LEU A 113 4.73 -47.78 10.88
CA LEU A 113 4.29 -46.70 11.79
C LEU A 113 3.55 -47.28 13.01
N ALA A 114 2.63 -48.22 12.80
CA ALA A 114 1.95 -48.92 13.89
C ALA A 114 2.90 -49.72 14.81
N ALA A 115 4.03 -50.22 14.29
CA ALA A 115 5.06 -50.91 15.08
C ALA A 115 5.87 -49.94 15.98
N VAL A 116 5.86 -48.63 15.74
CA VAL A 116 6.38 -47.61 16.69
C VAL A 116 5.51 -47.52 17.96
N GLY A 117 4.29 -48.08 17.93
CA GLY A 117 3.42 -48.29 19.08
C GLY A 117 3.72 -49.52 19.94
N ASP A 118 4.76 -50.31 19.63
CA ASP A 118 5.12 -51.53 20.37
C ASP A 118 5.55 -51.23 21.83
N LYS A 119 5.45 -52.25 22.69
CA LYS A 119 5.90 -52.20 24.08
C LYS A 119 7.41 -52.36 24.21
N MET A 120 8.05 -52.99 23.23
CA MET A 120 9.47 -53.33 23.24
C MET A 120 10.28 -52.21 22.57
N THR A 121 11.17 -51.57 23.33
CA THR A 121 11.93 -50.38 22.89
C THR A 121 12.75 -50.64 21.62
N ASN A 122 13.41 -51.80 21.54
CA ASN A 122 14.17 -52.21 20.34
C ASN A 122 13.30 -52.32 19.08
N VAL A 123 12.06 -52.82 19.19
CA VAL A 123 11.12 -52.87 18.06
C VAL A 123 10.68 -51.45 17.67
N LYS A 124 10.37 -50.60 18.65
CA LYS A 124 9.98 -49.21 18.44
C LYS A 124 11.06 -48.42 17.70
N ASP A 125 12.30 -48.49 18.16
CA ASP A 125 13.40 -47.69 17.63
C ASP A 125 13.82 -48.17 16.23
N ALA A 126 13.76 -49.49 15.98
CA ALA A 126 13.92 -50.07 14.64
C ALA A 126 12.78 -49.65 13.70
N ALA A 127 11.52 -49.67 14.16
CA ALA A 127 10.36 -49.25 13.38
C ALA A 127 10.41 -47.76 13.01
N GLN A 128 10.80 -46.89 13.95
CA GLN A 128 10.98 -45.45 13.71
C GLN A 128 12.08 -45.21 12.66
N SER A 129 13.20 -45.92 12.78
CA SER A 129 14.29 -45.87 11.80
C SER A 129 13.85 -46.35 10.40
N ALA A 130 13.04 -47.41 10.34
CA ALA A 130 12.52 -47.96 9.09
C ALA A 130 11.49 -47.03 8.42
N ALA A 131 10.59 -46.41 9.19
CA ALA A 131 9.63 -45.44 8.66
C ALA A 131 10.33 -44.22 8.03
N ILE A 132 11.31 -43.65 8.73
CA ILE A 132 12.11 -42.53 8.21
C ILE A 132 12.91 -42.95 6.98
N ALA A 133 13.47 -44.17 6.94
CA ALA A 133 14.19 -44.68 5.77
C ALA A 133 13.28 -44.82 4.54
N ILE A 134 12.06 -45.37 4.68
CA ILE A 134 11.07 -45.42 3.58
C ILE A 134 10.82 -44.02 3.04
N VAL A 135 10.51 -43.06 3.92
CA VAL A 135 10.11 -41.70 3.53
C VAL A 135 11.26 -40.92 2.86
N LYS A 136 12.52 -41.20 3.22
CA LYS A 136 13.70 -40.59 2.59
C LYS A 136 14.15 -41.31 1.30
N GLY A 137 13.77 -42.57 1.11
CA GLY A 137 14.15 -43.39 -0.05
C GLY A 137 13.21 -43.30 -1.25
N ILE A 138 12.05 -42.63 -1.13
CA ILE A 138 11.10 -42.48 -2.24
C ILE A 138 11.47 -41.36 -3.23
N ASN A 139 11.04 -41.54 -4.47
CA ASN A 139 10.93 -40.50 -5.48
C ASN A 139 10.03 -39.36 -4.97
N GLY A 140 10.51 -38.11 -5.05
CA GLY A 140 9.80 -36.93 -4.56
C GLY A 140 8.41 -36.74 -5.20
N ASN A 141 8.20 -37.16 -6.45
CA ASN A 141 6.90 -37.07 -7.11
C ASN A 141 5.87 -38.10 -6.60
N ALA A 142 6.30 -39.08 -5.80
CA ALA A 142 5.42 -40.08 -5.20
C ALA A 142 4.85 -39.68 -3.82
N VAL A 143 5.02 -38.42 -3.38
CA VAL A 143 4.46 -37.89 -2.12
C VAL A 143 2.97 -38.21 -1.93
N LYS A 144 2.18 -38.25 -3.01
CA LYS A 144 0.76 -38.63 -3.01
C LYS A 144 0.50 -40.04 -2.45
N ALA A 145 1.42 -40.98 -2.60
CA ALA A 145 1.30 -42.34 -2.06
C ALA A 145 1.74 -42.45 -0.58
N VAL A 146 2.67 -41.58 -0.14
CA VAL A 146 3.29 -41.64 1.20
C VAL A 146 2.57 -40.81 2.25
N ILE A 147 1.96 -39.68 1.87
CA ILE A 147 1.25 -38.80 2.80
C ILE A 147 0.01 -39.45 3.44
N PRO A 148 -0.88 -40.19 2.74
CA PRO A 148 -2.08 -40.74 3.35
C PRO A 148 -1.80 -41.72 4.53
N PRO A 149 -0.85 -42.67 4.44
CA PRO A 149 -0.42 -43.48 5.60
C PRO A 149 0.07 -42.68 6.82
N ILE A 150 0.72 -41.53 6.59
CA ILE A 150 1.23 -40.65 7.63
C ILE A 150 0.07 -39.91 8.30
N LEU A 151 -0.85 -39.34 7.52
CA LEU A 151 -2.03 -38.65 8.03
C LEU A 151 -2.96 -39.59 8.80
N GLU A 152 -3.21 -40.80 8.27
CA GLU A 152 -4.01 -41.81 8.97
C GLU A 152 -3.38 -42.18 10.33
N SER A 153 -2.05 -42.25 10.41
CA SER A 153 -1.34 -42.45 11.69
C SER A 153 -1.44 -41.24 12.61
N LEU A 154 -1.40 -40.01 12.09
CA LEU A 154 -1.51 -38.80 12.92
C LEU A 154 -2.91 -38.63 13.54
N GLU A 155 -3.95 -38.93 12.77
CA GLU A 155 -5.36 -38.79 13.15
C GLU A 155 -5.85 -39.97 14.00
N SER A 156 -5.63 -41.22 13.56
CA SER A 156 -6.27 -42.40 14.17
C SER A 156 -5.46 -43.05 15.31
N ALA A 157 -4.14 -42.82 15.39
CA ALA A 157 -3.28 -43.59 16.29
C ALA A 157 -3.57 -43.32 17.77
N GLN A 158 -3.77 -44.41 18.51
CA GLN A 158 -3.96 -44.40 19.96
C GLN A 158 -2.63 -44.27 20.73
N LYS A 159 -1.49 -44.38 20.05
CA LYS A 159 -0.15 -44.31 20.64
C LYS A 159 0.52 -43.00 20.27
N TRP A 160 0.88 -42.23 21.29
CA TRP A 160 1.55 -40.94 21.09
C TRP A 160 2.93 -41.07 20.40
N THR A 161 3.57 -42.24 20.51
CA THR A 161 4.85 -42.55 19.84
C THR A 161 4.70 -42.73 18.33
N GLU A 162 3.59 -43.31 17.88
CA GLU A 162 3.24 -43.45 16.46
C GLU A 162 2.93 -42.06 15.85
N LYS A 163 2.12 -41.24 16.54
CA LYS A 163 1.87 -39.84 16.14
C LYS A 163 3.16 -39.01 16.05
N LEU A 164 4.08 -39.18 17.01
CA LEU A 164 5.37 -38.47 16.99
C LEU A 164 6.21 -38.88 15.77
N CYS A 165 6.31 -40.19 15.48
CA CYS A 165 7.01 -40.67 14.29
C CYS A 165 6.34 -40.24 12.98
N ALA A 166 5.00 -40.14 12.93
CA ALA A 166 4.30 -39.59 11.77
C ALA A 166 4.69 -38.12 11.51
N LEU A 167 4.83 -37.30 12.56
CA LEU A 167 5.34 -35.92 12.43
C LEU A 167 6.81 -35.88 11.98
N GLU A 168 7.67 -36.76 12.50
CA GLU A 168 9.08 -36.88 12.05
C GLU A 168 9.20 -37.35 10.59
N CYS A 169 8.32 -38.24 10.16
CA CYS A 169 8.20 -38.66 8.76
C CYS A 169 7.78 -37.48 7.88
N LEU A 170 6.76 -36.72 8.28
CA LEU A 170 6.34 -35.53 7.53
C LEU A 170 7.48 -34.50 7.41
N ASN A 171 8.21 -34.25 8.51
CA ASN A 171 9.39 -33.38 8.50
C ASN A 171 10.50 -33.88 7.58
N SER A 172 10.73 -35.21 7.54
CA SER A 172 11.69 -35.81 6.62
C SER A 172 11.28 -35.66 5.16
N LEU A 173 9.98 -35.74 4.86
CA LEU A 173 9.44 -35.58 3.51
C LEU A 173 9.50 -34.12 3.02
N ILE A 174 9.30 -33.15 3.93
CA ILE A 174 9.50 -31.72 3.66
C ILE A 174 10.98 -31.44 3.30
N GLU A 175 11.92 -32.12 3.95
CA GLU A 175 13.36 -31.97 3.69
C GLU A 175 13.81 -32.61 2.37
N THR A 176 13.16 -33.70 1.91
CA THR A 176 13.54 -34.40 0.67
C THR A 176 12.77 -33.97 -0.58
N ALA A 177 11.50 -33.55 -0.45
CA ALA A 177 10.61 -33.22 -1.56
C ALA A 177 9.79 -31.92 -1.32
N PRO A 178 10.43 -30.78 -0.97
CA PRO A 178 9.73 -29.57 -0.55
C PRO A 178 8.74 -29.03 -1.61
N ALA A 179 9.13 -29.05 -2.89
CA ALA A 179 8.29 -28.55 -3.98
C ALA A 179 6.99 -29.37 -4.10
N GLN A 180 7.10 -30.69 -4.14
CA GLN A 180 5.95 -31.59 -4.28
C GLN A 180 5.05 -31.58 -3.04
N VAL A 181 5.63 -31.49 -1.84
CA VAL A 181 4.88 -31.38 -0.58
C VAL A 181 4.13 -30.05 -0.46
N SER A 182 4.62 -28.96 -1.09
CA SER A 182 3.93 -27.66 -1.08
C SER A 182 2.48 -27.77 -1.59
N TYR A 183 2.26 -28.50 -2.68
CA TYR A 183 0.93 -28.76 -3.25
C TYR A 183 0.01 -29.56 -2.31
N ARG A 184 0.55 -30.20 -1.26
CA ARG A 184 -0.19 -31.01 -0.28
C ARG A 184 -0.43 -30.30 1.05
N VAL A 185 0.13 -29.11 1.26
CA VAL A 185 -0.14 -28.23 2.42
C VAL A 185 -1.63 -28.10 2.77
N PRO A 186 -2.59 -28.01 1.81
CA PRO A 186 -4.03 -27.99 2.13
C PRO A 186 -4.57 -29.20 2.91
N ALA A 187 -3.99 -30.38 2.71
CA ALA A 187 -4.33 -31.58 3.49
C ALA A 187 -3.51 -31.68 4.79
N LEU A 188 -2.27 -31.18 4.79
CA LEU A 188 -1.38 -31.23 5.95
C LEU A 188 -1.80 -30.27 7.07
N ILE A 189 -2.19 -29.03 6.74
CA ILE A 189 -2.52 -28.01 7.77
C ILE A 189 -3.64 -28.47 8.71
N PRO A 190 -4.78 -29.02 8.25
CA PRO A 190 -5.83 -29.52 9.16
C PRO A 190 -5.32 -30.60 10.13
N ALA A 191 -4.63 -31.63 9.64
CA ALA A 191 -4.17 -32.75 10.46
C ALA A 191 -3.06 -32.35 11.44
N VAL A 192 -2.09 -31.53 11.01
CA VAL A 192 -1.05 -31.00 11.92
C VAL A 192 -1.66 -30.00 12.92
N SER A 193 -2.66 -29.22 12.51
CA SER A 193 -3.41 -28.35 13.44
C SER A 193 -4.08 -29.16 14.54
N GLU A 194 -4.74 -30.27 14.23
CA GLU A 194 -5.35 -31.13 15.26
C GLU A 194 -4.29 -31.68 16.23
N ALA A 195 -3.14 -32.11 15.71
CA ALA A 195 -2.01 -32.57 16.54
C ALA A 195 -1.44 -31.47 17.48
N MET A 196 -1.52 -30.19 17.12
CA MET A 196 -1.14 -29.07 18.02
C MET A 196 -2.05 -28.98 19.28
N TRP A 197 -3.25 -29.56 19.23
CA TRP A 197 -4.20 -29.60 20.34
C TRP A 197 -4.16 -30.91 21.16
N ASP A 198 -3.36 -31.90 20.75
CA ASP A 198 -3.24 -33.20 21.43
C ASP A 198 -2.86 -33.06 22.93
N THR A 199 -3.46 -33.88 23.80
CA THR A 199 -3.22 -33.83 25.24
C THR A 199 -1.75 -33.98 25.67
N LYS A 200 -0.90 -34.60 24.84
CA LYS A 200 0.52 -34.86 25.16
C LYS A 200 1.42 -33.68 24.77
N ALA A 201 2.09 -33.08 25.75
CA ALA A 201 2.94 -31.89 25.54
C ALA A 201 4.06 -32.10 24.50
N GLU A 202 4.63 -33.31 24.44
CA GLU A 202 5.65 -33.69 23.44
C GLU A 202 5.09 -33.67 22.01
N ILE A 203 3.83 -34.11 21.81
CA ILE A 203 3.16 -33.99 20.51
C ILE A 203 2.88 -32.53 20.20
N LYS A 204 2.34 -31.74 21.14
CA LYS A 204 2.10 -30.30 20.90
C LYS A 204 3.35 -29.58 20.41
N LYS A 205 4.49 -29.84 21.03
CA LYS A 205 5.78 -29.24 20.64
C LYS A 205 6.24 -29.71 19.25
N ALA A 206 6.15 -31.01 18.97
CA ALA A 206 6.53 -31.56 17.67
C ALA A 206 5.59 -31.06 16.54
N ALA A 207 4.28 -31.02 16.79
CA ALA A 207 3.28 -30.55 15.85
C ALA A 207 3.43 -29.04 15.56
N TYR A 208 3.76 -28.22 16.57
CA TYR A 208 4.06 -26.80 16.37
C TYR A 208 5.27 -26.60 15.45
N SER A 209 6.39 -27.30 15.70
CA SER A 209 7.59 -27.22 14.84
C SER A 209 7.36 -27.81 13.44
N THR A 210 6.52 -28.85 13.33
CA THR A 210 6.09 -29.40 12.04
C THR A 210 5.21 -28.41 11.28
N MET A 211 4.33 -27.67 11.98
CA MET A 211 3.52 -26.61 11.39
C MET A 211 4.38 -25.47 10.85
N GLU A 212 5.44 -25.07 11.57
CA GLU A 212 6.42 -24.09 11.07
C GLU A 212 7.08 -24.56 9.76
N LYS A 213 7.51 -25.82 9.69
CA LYS A 213 8.07 -26.42 8.47
C LYS A 213 7.05 -26.52 7.32
N VAL A 214 5.81 -26.93 7.60
CA VAL A 214 4.72 -27.00 6.62
C VAL A 214 4.37 -25.60 6.08
N CYS A 215 4.29 -24.60 6.94
CA CYS A 215 4.02 -23.22 6.52
C CYS A 215 5.21 -22.58 5.79
N GLY A 216 6.44 -23.01 6.08
CA GLY A 216 7.64 -22.60 5.34
C GLY A 216 7.66 -23.03 3.87
N LEU A 217 6.75 -23.92 3.44
CA LEU A 217 6.53 -24.24 2.03
C LEU A 217 5.57 -23.28 1.32
N ILE A 218 4.95 -22.33 2.03
CA ILE A 218 3.99 -21.39 1.44
C ILE A 218 4.75 -20.21 0.82
N VAL A 219 4.93 -20.27 -0.50
CA VAL A 219 5.52 -19.17 -1.28
C VAL A 219 4.47 -18.10 -1.55
N ASN A 220 4.31 -17.15 -0.61
CA ASN A 220 3.49 -15.95 -0.81
C ASN A 220 4.04 -14.78 0.05
N LYS A 221 4.63 -13.78 -0.61
CA LYS A 221 5.32 -12.64 0.02
C LYS A 221 4.39 -11.75 0.87
N ASP A 222 3.08 -11.74 0.59
CA ASP A 222 2.13 -10.88 1.30
C ASP A 222 1.82 -11.41 2.70
N ILE A 223 1.81 -12.74 2.87
CA ILE A 223 1.53 -13.40 4.14
C ILE A 223 2.77 -13.91 4.89
N GLU A 224 3.93 -14.02 4.24
CA GLU A 224 5.18 -14.56 4.81
C GLU A 224 5.49 -14.01 6.21
N ARG A 225 5.52 -12.68 6.35
CA ARG A 225 5.77 -11.98 7.63
C ARG A 225 4.73 -12.25 8.73
N PHE A 226 3.55 -12.75 8.37
CA PHE A 226 2.46 -13.06 9.28
C PHE A 226 2.35 -14.56 9.62
N ILE A 227 3.07 -15.45 8.91
CA ILE A 227 3.05 -16.90 9.17
C ILE A 227 3.24 -17.25 10.66
N PRO A 228 4.21 -16.66 11.41
CA PRO A 228 4.37 -16.97 12.83
C PRO A 228 3.13 -16.62 13.68
N GLU A 229 2.45 -15.53 13.36
CA GLU A 229 1.24 -15.09 14.08
C GLU A 229 0.01 -15.91 13.64
N LEU A 230 -0.06 -16.34 12.37
CA LEU A 230 -1.08 -17.29 11.87
C LEU A 230 -1.00 -18.64 12.60
N ILE A 231 0.21 -19.21 12.73
CA ILE A 231 0.44 -20.45 13.51
C ILE A 231 0.06 -20.24 14.98
N LYS A 232 0.43 -19.09 15.56
CA LYS A 232 0.06 -18.71 16.92
C LYS A 232 -1.46 -18.62 17.08
N CYS A 233 -2.21 -18.08 16.12
CA CYS A 233 -3.68 -18.11 16.10
C CYS A 233 -4.29 -19.52 16.05
N ILE A 234 -3.68 -20.46 15.32
CA ILE A 234 -4.11 -21.87 15.32
C ILE A 234 -3.97 -22.49 16.71
N SER A 235 -2.89 -22.15 17.44
CA SER A 235 -2.65 -22.63 18.81
C SER A 235 -3.44 -21.87 19.90
N LYS A 236 -3.80 -20.60 19.64
CA LYS A 236 -4.41 -19.67 20.58
C LYS A 236 -5.45 -18.78 19.86
N PRO A 237 -6.73 -19.20 19.81
CA PRO A 237 -7.79 -18.47 19.12
C PRO A 237 -8.04 -17.06 19.66
N GLU A 238 -7.63 -16.75 20.89
CA GLU A 238 -7.73 -15.42 21.51
C GLU A 238 -7.00 -14.31 20.70
N ASN A 239 -5.99 -14.65 19.89
CA ASN A 239 -5.26 -13.68 19.07
C ASN A 239 -5.93 -13.36 17.72
N VAL A 240 -7.07 -13.99 17.39
CA VAL A 240 -7.77 -13.81 16.11
C VAL A 240 -8.12 -12.34 15.83
N PRO A 241 -8.68 -11.55 16.78
CA PRO A 241 -9.03 -10.15 16.51
C PRO A 241 -7.83 -9.28 16.08
N GLU A 242 -6.71 -9.39 16.79
CA GLU A 242 -5.49 -8.62 16.50
C GLU A 242 -4.85 -9.06 15.18
N THR A 243 -4.84 -10.36 14.90
CA THR A 243 -4.28 -10.90 13.66
C THR A 243 -5.10 -10.49 12.43
N VAL A 244 -6.44 -10.49 12.55
CA VAL A 244 -7.35 -9.91 11.54
C VAL A 244 -7.15 -8.41 11.39
N HIS A 245 -6.84 -7.69 12.48
CA HIS A 245 -6.50 -6.27 12.42
C HIS A 245 -5.21 -5.99 11.65
N LEU A 246 -4.15 -6.78 11.88
CA LEU A 246 -2.87 -6.68 11.19
C LEU A 246 -2.99 -7.04 9.69
N LEU A 247 -3.67 -8.14 9.37
CA LEU A 247 -3.88 -8.59 7.99
C LEU A 247 -4.82 -7.67 7.20
N GLY A 248 -5.78 -7.02 7.84
CA GLY A 248 -6.71 -6.09 7.18
C GLY A 248 -6.05 -4.85 6.55
N ALA A 249 -4.79 -4.55 6.89
CA ALA A 249 -3.99 -3.49 6.27
C ALA A 249 -3.04 -3.98 5.17
N THR A 250 -3.05 -5.29 4.88
CA THR A 250 -2.14 -5.92 3.92
C THR A 250 -2.75 -5.90 2.51
N THR A 251 -1.99 -5.45 1.52
CA THR A 251 -2.27 -5.83 0.13
C THR A 251 -1.97 -7.30 -0.04
N PHE A 252 -2.91 -8.02 -0.61
CA PHE A 252 -2.57 -9.19 -1.39
C PHE A 252 -2.16 -8.70 -2.80
N VAL A 253 -1.00 -9.14 -3.25
CA VAL A 253 -0.37 -8.86 -4.55
C VAL A 253 -0.26 -10.16 -5.33
N SER A 254 0.30 -11.17 -4.64
CA SER A 254 0.74 -12.44 -5.16
C SER A 254 -0.45 -13.39 -5.33
N ASP A 255 -0.36 -14.29 -6.30
CA ASP A 255 -1.47 -15.17 -6.63
C ASP A 255 -1.78 -16.12 -5.46
N VAL A 256 -3.07 -16.32 -5.20
CA VAL A 256 -3.55 -17.00 -3.99
C VAL A 256 -3.69 -18.49 -4.26
N THR A 257 -2.61 -19.19 -3.97
CA THR A 257 -2.50 -20.64 -4.11
C THR A 257 -3.25 -21.41 -3.01
N GLY A 258 -3.53 -22.70 -3.25
CA GLY A 258 -4.16 -23.58 -2.26
C GLY A 258 -3.48 -23.59 -0.88
N PRO A 259 -2.14 -23.64 -0.77
CA PRO A 259 -1.40 -23.51 0.49
C PRO A 259 -1.66 -22.19 1.22
N THR A 260 -1.78 -21.08 0.49
CA THR A 260 -2.13 -19.76 1.02
C THR A 260 -3.53 -19.75 1.63
N LEU A 261 -4.52 -20.31 0.93
CA LEU A 261 -5.87 -20.48 1.46
C LEU A 261 -5.90 -21.42 2.68
N ALA A 262 -5.09 -22.48 2.69
CA ALA A 262 -5.07 -23.46 3.76
C ALA A 262 -4.68 -22.87 5.13
N ILE A 263 -3.76 -21.90 5.16
CA ILE A 263 -3.38 -21.19 6.39
C ILE A 263 -4.32 -20.01 6.71
N MET A 264 -4.84 -19.31 5.69
CA MET A 264 -5.67 -18.12 5.87
C MET A 264 -7.13 -18.44 6.23
N VAL A 265 -7.76 -19.43 5.60
CA VAL A 265 -9.18 -19.76 5.80
C VAL A 265 -9.52 -20.16 7.24
N PRO A 266 -8.69 -20.92 8.00
CA PRO A 266 -8.92 -21.19 9.41
C PRO A 266 -8.87 -19.96 10.34
N LEU A 267 -8.18 -18.88 9.94
CA LEU A 267 -8.26 -17.60 10.63
C LEU A 267 -9.57 -16.89 10.28
N LEU A 268 -9.89 -16.83 8.99
CA LEU A 268 -11.04 -16.07 8.47
C LEU A 268 -12.38 -16.67 8.87
N ASP A 269 -12.52 -18.01 8.92
CA ASP A 269 -13.71 -18.68 9.47
C ASP A 269 -13.95 -18.29 10.94
N ARG A 270 -12.89 -18.22 11.76
CA ARG A 270 -12.99 -17.73 13.15
C ARG A 270 -13.35 -16.24 13.20
N GLY A 271 -12.67 -15.40 12.42
CA GLY A 271 -12.91 -13.95 12.37
C GLY A 271 -14.31 -13.57 11.90
N LEU A 272 -14.92 -14.37 11.01
CA LEU A 272 -16.31 -14.18 10.57
C LEU A 272 -17.34 -14.60 11.64
N VAL A 273 -16.98 -15.45 12.60
CA VAL A 273 -17.84 -15.86 13.72
C VAL A 273 -17.69 -14.94 14.94
N GLU A 274 -16.63 -14.13 14.99
CA GLU A 274 -16.27 -13.31 16.14
C GLU A 274 -17.36 -12.27 16.54
N ARG A 275 -17.43 -11.90 17.82
CA ARG A 275 -18.50 -11.06 18.37
C ARG A 275 -18.48 -9.63 17.84
N GLU A 276 -17.32 -9.10 17.51
CA GLU A 276 -17.16 -7.71 17.09
C GLU A 276 -17.45 -7.52 15.60
N THR A 277 -18.43 -6.66 15.29
CA THR A 277 -18.77 -6.25 13.90
C THR A 277 -17.55 -5.78 13.10
N ALA A 278 -16.60 -5.08 13.75
CA ALA A 278 -15.37 -4.61 13.10
C ALA A 278 -14.46 -5.77 12.64
N ILE A 279 -14.39 -6.86 13.41
CA ILE A 279 -13.63 -8.07 13.06
C ILE A 279 -14.33 -8.87 11.96
N LYS A 280 -15.66 -9.01 12.04
CA LYS A 280 -16.46 -9.62 10.96
C LYS A 280 -16.27 -8.87 9.64
N ARG A 281 -16.38 -7.53 9.65
CA ARG A 281 -16.16 -6.66 8.49
C ARG A 281 -14.76 -6.84 7.91
N LYS A 282 -13.71 -6.73 8.73
CA LYS A 282 -12.32 -6.91 8.27
C LYS A 282 -12.06 -8.31 7.72
N SER A 283 -12.65 -9.34 8.33
CA SER A 283 -12.55 -10.72 7.82
C SER A 283 -13.20 -10.86 6.43
N ALA A 284 -14.37 -10.26 6.21
CA ALA A 284 -14.99 -10.21 4.89
C ALA A 284 -14.14 -9.43 3.87
N VAL A 285 -13.55 -8.29 4.24
CA VAL A 285 -12.63 -7.53 3.37
C VAL A 285 -11.38 -8.33 3.01
N ILE A 286 -10.80 -9.09 3.94
CA ILE A 286 -9.66 -9.97 3.66
C ILE A 286 -10.08 -11.10 2.71
N VAL A 287 -11.22 -11.76 2.93
CA VAL A 287 -11.76 -12.78 2.01
C VAL A 287 -11.96 -12.20 0.61
N ASP A 288 -12.57 -11.02 0.50
CA ASP A 288 -12.82 -10.35 -0.78
C ASP A 288 -11.52 -10.00 -1.52
N ASN A 289 -10.55 -9.39 -0.84
CA ASN A 289 -9.28 -8.99 -1.46
C ASN A 289 -8.38 -10.17 -1.81
N MET A 290 -8.33 -11.20 -0.95
CA MET A 290 -7.54 -12.40 -1.18
C MET A 290 -8.15 -13.26 -2.30
N CYS A 291 -9.45 -13.55 -2.26
CA CYS A 291 -10.06 -14.44 -3.26
C CYS A 291 -10.17 -13.84 -4.66
N LYS A 292 -10.08 -12.51 -4.83
CA LYS A 292 -9.92 -11.87 -6.16
C LYS A 292 -8.67 -12.31 -6.93
N LEU A 293 -7.67 -12.84 -6.23
CA LEU A 293 -6.37 -13.27 -6.76
C LEU A 293 -6.27 -14.80 -6.87
N VAL A 294 -7.39 -15.51 -6.80
CA VAL A 294 -7.46 -16.93 -7.17
C VAL A 294 -7.87 -17.02 -8.63
N GLU A 295 -7.01 -17.61 -9.46
CA GLU A 295 -7.22 -17.74 -10.90
C GLU A 295 -8.10 -18.93 -11.27
N ASP A 296 -7.90 -20.04 -10.57
CA ASP A 296 -8.50 -21.34 -10.88
C ASP A 296 -9.62 -21.62 -9.83
N PRO A 297 -10.89 -21.75 -10.24
CA PRO A 297 -12.00 -22.06 -9.33
C PRO A 297 -11.74 -23.32 -8.48
N GLN A 298 -10.97 -24.27 -8.99
CA GLN A 298 -10.61 -25.51 -8.31
C GLN A 298 -9.74 -25.29 -7.07
N ILE A 299 -8.99 -24.19 -7.00
CA ILE A 299 -8.18 -23.83 -5.82
C ILE A 299 -9.05 -23.36 -4.65
N VAL A 300 -10.12 -22.60 -4.91
CA VAL A 300 -11.01 -22.09 -3.86
C VAL A 300 -12.12 -23.06 -3.49
N ALA A 301 -12.54 -23.94 -4.41
CA ALA A 301 -13.65 -24.88 -4.22
C ALA A 301 -13.63 -25.68 -2.89
N PRO A 302 -12.50 -26.23 -2.41
CA PRO A 302 -12.43 -26.94 -1.13
C PRO A 302 -12.74 -26.07 0.11
N PHE A 303 -12.62 -24.74 -0.02
CA PHE A 303 -12.77 -23.78 1.07
C PHE A 303 -14.12 -23.06 1.09
N LEU A 304 -14.85 -23.03 -0.05
CA LEU A 304 -16.18 -22.44 -0.16
C LEU A 304 -17.21 -22.98 0.87
N PRO A 305 -17.26 -24.29 1.20
CA PRO A 305 -18.17 -24.82 2.21
C PRO A 305 -17.95 -24.25 3.62
N LYS A 306 -16.76 -23.70 3.91
CA LYS A 306 -16.47 -23.02 5.18
C LYS A 306 -16.82 -21.54 5.11
N LEU A 307 -16.41 -20.84 4.04
CA LEU A 307 -16.55 -19.38 3.97
C LEU A 307 -17.96 -18.91 3.63
N MET A 308 -18.64 -19.49 2.62
CA MET A 308 -19.92 -18.96 2.16
C MET A 308 -21.01 -18.97 3.24
N PRO A 309 -21.24 -20.06 4.01
CA PRO A 309 -22.29 -20.07 5.03
C PRO A 309 -22.09 -19.01 6.12
N ARG A 310 -20.83 -18.67 6.44
CA ARG A 310 -20.48 -17.61 7.41
C ARG A 310 -20.80 -16.22 6.87
N LEU A 311 -20.47 -15.97 5.61
CA LEU A 311 -20.74 -14.70 4.94
C LEU A 311 -22.25 -14.49 4.74
N THR A 312 -22.99 -15.50 4.28
CA THR A 312 -24.47 -15.43 4.20
C THR A 312 -25.09 -15.13 5.56
N HIS A 313 -24.68 -15.86 6.61
CA HIS A 313 -25.18 -15.60 7.97
C HIS A 313 -24.85 -14.19 8.47
N ASN A 314 -23.67 -13.66 8.16
CA ASN A 314 -23.30 -12.29 8.52
C ASN A 314 -24.09 -11.24 7.71
N LEU A 315 -24.38 -11.50 6.44
CA LEU A 315 -25.20 -10.61 5.61
C LEU A 315 -26.62 -10.45 6.18
N ASP A 316 -27.21 -11.54 6.67
CA ASP A 316 -28.55 -11.56 7.28
C ASP A 316 -28.59 -10.95 8.70
N THR A 317 -27.49 -11.03 9.47
CA THR A 317 -27.48 -10.69 10.90
C THR A 317 -26.80 -9.38 11.28
N LEU A 318 -25.93 -8.82 10.43
CA LEU A 318 -25.20 -7.59 10.75
C LEU A 318 -26.13 -6.35 10.66
N PRO A 319 -26.27 -5.54 11.73
CA PRO A 319 -27.11 -4.35 11.67
C PRO A 319 -26.46 -3.23 10.84
N ASP A 320 -25.13 -3.11 10.92
CA ASP A 320 -24.34 -2.08 10.25
C ASP A 320 -24.40 -2.23 8.71
N PRO A 321 -24.82 -1.21 7.96
CA PRO A 321 -24.94 -1.29 6.51
C PRO A 321 -23.58 -1.37 5.80
N GLU A 322 -22.51 -0.79 6.35
CA GLU A 322 -21.18 -0.87 5.74
C GLU A 322 -20.63 -2.30 5.83
N ALA A 323 -20.68 -2.90 7.03
CA ALA A 323 -20.25 -4.28 7.24
C ALA A 323 -21.08 -5.29 6.42
N ARG A 324 -22.38 -5.06 6.23
CA ARG A 324 -23.19 -5.84 5.28
C ARG A 324 -22.71 -5.67 3.84
N GLY A 325 -22.51 -4.44 3.36
CA GLY A 325 -22.04 -4.19 1.99
C GLY A 325 -20.68 -4.84 1.69
N LYS A 326 -19.74 -4.82 2.65
CA LYS A 326 -18.47 -5.56 2.52
C LYS A 326 -18.64 -7.08 2.56
N THR A 327 -19.60 -7.59 3.33
CA THR A 327 -19.94 -9.03 3.37
C THR A 327 -20.57 -9.49 2.06
N GLU A 328 -21.45 -8.68 1.46
CA GLU A 328 -22.06 -8.91 0.15
C GLU A 328 -21.02 -8.92 -0.97
N GLN A 329 -20.09 -7.96 -0.97
CA GLN A 329 -18.95 -7.92 -1.91
C GLN A 329 -18.09 -9.20 -1.82
N ALA A 330 -17.74 -9.63 -0.61
CA ALA A 330 -16.98 -10.86 -0.39
C ALA A 330 -17.72 -12.11 -0.92
N LEU A 331 -19.02 -12.21 -0.67
CA LEU A 331 -19.86 -13.32 -1.15
C LEU A 331 -19.98 -13.34 -2.67
N ALA A 332 -20.17 -12.18 -3.31
CA ALA A 332 -20.18 -12.04 -4.75
C ALA A 332 -18.83 -12.40 -5.40
N THR A 333 -17.71 -11.98 -4.79
CA THR A 333 -16.36 -12.38 -5.22
C THR A 333 -16.18 -13.89 -5.13
N LEU A 334 -16.50 -14.53 -3.99
CA LEU A 334 -16.40 -15.99 -3.85
C LEU A 334 -17.27 -16.73 -4.85
N SER A 335 -18.48 -16.24 -5.14
CA SER A 335 -19.39 -16.89 -6.07
C SER A 335 -18.88 -16.81 -7.52
N ARG A 336 -18.31 -15.67 -7.91
CA ARG A 336 -17.69 -15.46 -9.23
C ARG A 336 -16.40 -16.27 -9.40
N VAL A 337 -15.51 -16.21 -8.42
CA VAL A 337 -14.18 -16.87 -8.46
C VAL A 337 -14.31 -18.38 -8.33
N GLY A 338 -15.24 -18.85 -7.50
CA GLY A 338 -15.54 -20.27 -7.33
C GLY A 338 -16.49 -20.85 -8.37
N ASP A 339 -16.78 -20.15 -9.48
CA ASP A 339 -17.76 -20.54 -10.53
C ASP A 339 -19.08 -21.11 -9.98
N VAL A 340 -19.59 -20.50 -8.90
CA VAL A 340 -20.76 -20.98 -8.16
C VAL A 340 -22.03 -20.61 -8.93
N LYS A 341 -22.67 -21.60 -9.55
CA LYS A 341 -23.89 -21.44 -10.35
C LYS A 341 -25.11 -21.88 -9.55
N ASP A 342 -26.12 -21.01 -9.45
CA ASP A 342 -27.35 -21.24 -8.68
C ASP A 342 -27.10 -21.68 -7.22
N GLY A 343 -26.04 -21.15 -6.59
CA GLY A 343 -25.62 -21.52 -5.23
C GLY A 343 -24.93 -22.88 -5.09
N LYS A 344 -24.71 -23.60 -6.20
CA LYS A 344 -23.95 -24.86 -6.20
C LYS A 344 -22.48 -24.61 -6.47
N ILE A 345 -21.64 -25.10 -5.57
CA ILE A 345 -20.19 -25.15 -5.71
C ILE A 345 -19.86 -26.17 -6.82
N PRO A 346 -18.95 -25.85 -7.77
CA PRO A 346 -18.52 -26.83 -8.78
C PRO A 346 -17.84 -28.04 -8.13
N GLU A 347 -17.95 -29.20 -8.78
CA GLU A 347 -17.27 -30.40 -8.32
C GLU A 347 -15.74 -30.21 -8.42
N ILE A 348 -15.04 -30.69 -7.39
CA ILE A 348 -13.58 -30.63 -7.33
C ILE A 348 -13.01 -31.56 -8.40
N SER A 349 -12.07 -31.06 -9.20
CA SER A 349 -11.41 -31.83 -10.25
C SER A 349 -10.67 -33.02 -9.65
N THR A 350 -11.01 -34.22 -10.12
CA THR A 350 -10.38 -35.49 -9.74
C THR A 350 -9.27 -35.92 -10.70
N ALA A 351 -8.85 -35.04 -11.63
CA ALA A 351 -7.93 -35.39 -12.71
C ALA A 351 -6.57 -35.94 -12.21
N GLY A 352 -6.03 -35.34 -11.14
CA GLY A 352 -4.80 -35.79 -10.49
C GLY A 352 -4.99 -36.80 -9.34
N ASP A 353 -6.21 -37.29 -9.10
CA ASP A 353 -6.45 -38.28 -8.05
C ASP A 353 -5.87 -39.65 -8.43
N ILE A 354 -5.30 -40.33 -7.44
CA ILE A 354 -4.68 -41.66 -7.63
C ILE A 354 -5.70 -42.64 -8.23
N SER A 355 -6.96 -42.60 -7.80
CA SER A 355 -8.04 -43.45 -8.35
C SER A 355 -8.30 -43.20 -9.83
N THR A 356 -8.32 -41.93 -10.25
CA THR A 356 -8.59 -41.53 -11.64
C THR A 356 -7.45 -41.95 -12.55
N VAL A 357 -6.22 -41.59 -12.17
CA VAL A 357 -5.02 -41.90 -12.97
C VAL A 357 -4.72 -43.41 -12.98
N ALA A 358 -4.97 -44.13 -11.88
CA ALA A 358 -4.88 -45.59 -11.85
C ALA A 358 -5.95 -46.25 -12.73
N GLY A 359 -7.15 -45.67 -12.82
CA GLY A 359 -8.19 -46.10 -13.76
C GLY A 359 -7.71 -45.99 -15.22
N ILE A 360 -7.24 -44.80 -15.61
CA ILE A 360 -6.68 -44.54 -16.95
C ILE A 360 -5.54 -45.51 -17.27
N LEU A 361 -4.61 -45.73 -16.32
CA LEU A 361 -3.49 -46.65 -16.52
C LEU A 361 -3.96 -48.12 -16.65
N LYS A 362 -4.93 -48.57 -15.84
CA LYS A 362 -5.53 -49.91 -15.94
C LYS A 362 -6.22 -50.11 -17.29
N GLU A 363 -6.88 -49.08 -17.84
CA GLU A 363 -7.48 -49.11 -19.19
C GLU A 363 -6.44 -49.17 -20.32
N ILE A 364 -5.30 -48.48 -20.20
CA ILE A 364 -4.22 -48.55 -21.18
C ILE A 364 -3.54 -49.95 -21.18
N LEU A 365 -3.38 -50.55 -20.00
CA LEU A 365 -2.65 -51.82 -19.83
C LEU A 365 -3.49 -53.07 -20.10
N SER A 366 -4.75 -53.11 -19.65
CA SER A 366 -5.62 -54.32 -19.74
C SER A 366 -5.71 -54.97 -21.14
N PRO A 367 -5.73 -54.24 -22.27
CA PRO A 367 -5.81 -54.84 -23.61
C PRO A 367 -4.65 -55.79 -23.97
N LYS A 368 -3.48 -55.65 -23.34
CA LYS A 368 -2.26 -56.43 -23.66
C LYS A 368 -1.64 -57.12 -22.45
N PHE A 369 -1.94 -56.65 -21.22
CA PHE A 369 -1.19 -56.98 -20.01
C PHE A 369 -2.06 -57.31 -18.77
N ASP A 370 -3.32 -57.72 -18.96
CA ASP A 370 -4.29 -57.98 -17.88
C ASP A 370 -3.78 -58.90 -16.72
N GLU A 371 -2.99 -59.93 -17.03
CA GLU A 371 -2.46 -60.83 -15.98
C GLU A 371 -1.36 -60.18 -15.13
N GLN A 372 -0.62 -59.21 -15.69
CA GLN A 372 0.40 -58.43 -14.99
C GLN A 372 -0.25 -57.29 -14.19
N VAL A 373 -1.30 -56.66 -14.73
CA VAL A 373 -2.11 -55.64 -14.02
C VAL A 373 -2.61 -56.17 -12.68
N LYS A 374 -3.13 -57.41 -12.65
CA LYS A 374 -3.61 -58.08 -11.43
C LYS A 374 -2.53 -58.33 -10.36
N LYS A 375 -1.25 -58.42 -10.77
CA LYS A 375 -0.10 -58.68 -9.89
C LYS A 375 0.65 -57.40 -9.48
N SER A 376 0.34 -56.26 -10.13
CA SER A 376 1.12 -55.01 -10.05
C SER A 376 0.36 -53.84 -9.41
N GLU A 377 -0.69 -54.09 -8.62
CA GLU A 377 -1.56 -53.04 -8.08
C GLU A 377 -0.82 -51.97 -7.25
N ALA A 378 0.16 -52.36 -6.44
CA ALA A 378 0.99 -51.41 -5.70
C ALA A 378 1.73 -50.43 -6.64
N ILE A 379 2.25 -50.93 -7.76
CA ILE A 379 3.02 -50.18 -8.75
C ILE A 379 2.10 -49.28 -9.58
N ILE A 380 0.92 -49.77 -9.96
CA ILE A 380 -0.10 -48.98 -10.65
C ILE A 380 -0.52 -47.78 -9.80
N ASN A 381 -0.76 -48.00 -8.50
CA ASN A 381 -1.08 -46.92 -7.57
C ASN A 381 0.10 -45.95 -7.38
N TYR A 382 1.35 -46.43 -7.47
CA TYR A 382 2.55 -45.61 -7.40
C TYR A 382 2.76 -44.73 -8.64
N VAL A 383 2.63 -45.32 -9.84
CA VAL A 383 2.64 -44.58 -11.11
C VAL A 383 1.50 -43.57 -11.14
N ALA A 384 0.31 -43.94 -10.66
CA ALA A 384 -0.83 -43.02 -10.56
C ALA A 384 -0.61 -41.89 -9.54
N ALA A 385 0.12 -42.13 -8.46
CA ALA A 385 0.54 -41.09 -7.52
C ALA A 385 1.54 -40.11 -8.17
N ILE A 386 2.55 -40.62 -8.89
CA ILE A 386 3.55 -39.81 -9.62
C ILE A 386 2.88 -39.00 -10.74
N ALA A 387 2.15 -39.66 -11.64
CA ALA A 387 1.45 -39.01 -12.74
C ALA A 387 0.37 -38.04 -12.23
N GLY A 388 -0.35 -38.39 -11.17
CA GLY A 388 -1.28 -37.49 -10.52
C GLY A 388 -0.59 -36.27 -9.91
N GLN A 389 0.61 -36.39 -9.35
CA GLN A 389 1.38 -35.23 -8.87
C GLN A 389 1.76 -34.31 -10.03
N LEU A 390 2.26 -34.86 -11.14
CA LEU A 390 2.58 -34.09 -12.35
C LEU A 390 1.35 -33.37 -12.96
N VAL A 391 0.16 -33.96 -12.84
CA VAL A 391 -1.11 -33.30 -13.23
C VAL A 391 -1.44 -32.11 -12.31
N ASP A 392 -1.33 -32.26 -10.98
CA ASP A 392 -1.57 -31.15 -10.04
C ASP A 392 -0.55 -30.01 -10.19
N GLU A 393 0.69 -30.35 -10.55
CA GLU A 393 1.78 -29.40 -10.86
C GLU A 393 1.65 -28.78 -12.27
N LYS A 394 0.65 -29.19 -13.07
CA LYS A 394 0.44 -28.78 -14.47
C LYS A 394 1.67 -29.01 -15.38
N VAL A 395 2.48 -30.02 -15.08
CA VAL A 395 3.69 -30.36 -15.85
C VAL A 395 3.31 -31.11 -17.13
N GLY A 396 3.29 -30.40 -18.26
CA GLY A 396 2.93 -30.95 -19.58
C GLY A 396 4.04 -31.67 -20.34
N GLU A 397 5.30 -31.49 -19.94
CA GLU A 397 6.48 -31.89 -20.71
C GLU A 397 6.69 -33.41 -20.82
N VAL A 398 7.10 -33.88 -22.02
CA VAL A 398 7.38 -35.31 -22.26
C VAL A 398 8.50 -35.82 -21.35
N GLU A 399 9.56 -35.03 -21.17
CA GLU A 399 10.76 -35.44 -20.45
C GLU A 399 10.47 -35.68 -18.97
N SER A 400 9.80 -34.74 -18.30
CA SER A 400 9.42 -34.85 -16.89
C SER A 400 8.56 -36.09 -16.58
N TRP A 401 7.58 -36.42 -17.44
CA TRP A 401 6.82 -37.66 -17.33
C TRP A 401 7.67 -38.91 -17.57
N THR A 402 8.58 -38.85 -18.54
CA THR A 402 9.46 -39.97 -18.90
C THR A 402 10.47 -40.26 -17.80
N GLN A 403 11.13 -39.25 -17.24
CA GLN A 403 12.10 -39.42 -16.16
C GLN A 403 11.46 -40.03 -14.89
N ASN A 404 10.21 -39.66 -14.58
CA ASN A 404 9.57 -40.04 -13.31
C ASN A 404 8.68 -41.29 -13.39
N ALA A 405 7.87 -41.46 -14.44
CA ALA A 405 6.91 -42.57 -14.52
C ALA A 405 7.47 -43.79 -15.29
N LEU A 406 8.34 -43.59 -16.29
CA LEU A 406 8.85 -44.66 -17.14
C LEU A 406 9.52 -45.82 -16.37
N PRO A 407 10.35 -45.60 -15.34
CA PRO A 407 11.04 -46.70 -14.65
C PRO A 407 10.08 -47.69 -14.00
N TYR A 408 8.98 -47.19 -13.42
CA TYR A 408 7.95 -48.00 -12.77
C TYR A 408 7.01 -48.66 -13.80
N ILE A 409 6.69 -47.97 -14.90
CA ILE A 409 5.91 -48.55 -16.02
C ILE A 409 6.69 -49.68 -16.69
N THR A 410 8.00 -49.50 -16.91
CA THR A 410 8.92 -50.52 -17.45
C THR A 410 8.91 -51.78 -16.61
N ALA A 411 8.79 -51.65 -15.29
CA ALA A 411 8.68 -52.76 -14.37
C ALA A 411 7.37 -53.58 -14.53
N ILE A 412 6.35 -53.05 -15.22
CA ILE A 412 5.10 -53.77 -15.55
C ILE A 412 5.16 -54.37 -16.97
N VAL A 413 5.60 -53.61 -17.97
CA VAL A 413 5.44 -53.96 -19.41
C VAL A 413 6.74 -54.22 -20.19
N GLY A 414 7.91 -53.99 -19.60
CA GLY A 414 9.21 -54.06 -20.28
C GLY A 414 9.55 -52.80 -21.11
N GLU A 415 10.81 -52.68 -21.53
CA GLU A 415 11.35 -51.46 -22.16
C GLU A 415 10.67 -51.08 -23.50
N GLU A 416 10.27 -52.06 -24.32
CA GLU A 416 9.73 -51.82 -25.66
C GLU A 416 8.40 -51.04 -25.64
N GLU A 417 7.53 -51.32 -24.67
CA GLU A 417 6.18 -50.75 -24.61
C GLU A 417 6.04 -49.60 -23.61
N ALA A 418 6.97 -49.49 -22.65
CA ALA A 418 6.86 -48.54 -21.56
C ALA A 418 6.79 -47.07 -22.00
N LYS A 419 7.54 -46.69 -23.05
CA LYS A 419 7.52 -45.31 -23.58
C LYS A 419 6.16 -44.95 -24.17
N THR A 420 5.61 -45.85 -24.99
CA THR A 420 4.28 -45.71 -25.60
C THR A 420 3.18 -45.61 -24.55
N VAL A 421 3.25 -46.43 -23.50
CA VAL A 421 2.31 -46.40 -22.36
C VAL A 421 2.44 -45.09 -21.58
N ALA A 422 3.67 -44.64 -21.26
CA ALA A 422 3.91 -43.40 -20.53
C ALA A 422 3.41 -42.16 -21.29
N GLU A 423 3.66 -42.07 -22.60
CA GLU A 423 3.19 -40.96 -23.43
C GLU A 423 1.66 -40.98 -23.60
N THR A 424 1.06 -42.17 -23.72
CA THR A 424 -0.41 -42.33 -23.77
C THR A 424 -1.05 -41.94 -22.45
N LEU A 425 -0.44 -42.29 -21.31
CA LEU A 425 -0.89 -41.90 -19.98
C LEU A 425 -0.86 -40.37 -19.83
N ARG A 426 0.27 -39.73 -20.18
CA ARG A 426 0.40 -38.26 -20.18
C ARG A 426 -0.73 -37.58 -20.96
N LYS A 427 -0.94 -37.98 -22.23
CA LYS A 427 -1.96 -37.39 -23.11
C LYS A 427 -3.41 -37.59 -22.62
N ARG A 428 -3.69 -38.68 -21.89
CA ARG A 428 -5.02 -38.94 -21.32
C ARG A 428 -5.23 -38.29 -19.95
N ALA A 429 -4.17 -38.13 -19.16
CA ALA A 429 -4.23 -37.56 -17.81
C ALA A 429 -4.11 -36.03 -17.80
N SER A 430 -3.47 -35.43 -18.81
CA SER A 430 -3.36 -33.97 -18.99
C SER A 430 -3.68 -33.57 -20.44
N PRO A 431 -4.95 -33.26 -20.76
CA PRO A 431 -5.35 -32.85 -22.11
C PRO A 431 -4.89 -31.43 -22.47
N ASP A 432 -4.90 -30.50 -21.51
CA ASP A 432 -4.63 -29.08 -21.75
C ASP A 432 -3.17 -28.80 -22.16
N ALA A 433 -2.23 -29.59 -21.63
CA ALA A 433 -0.83 -29.57 -22.03
C ALA A 433 -0.59 -29.88 -23.52
N ALA A 434 -1.54 -30.53 -24.20
CA ALA A 434 -1.46 -30.77 -25.64
C ALA A 434 -1.95 -29.59 -26.50
N ALA A 435 -2.55 -28.56 -25.88
CA ALA A 435 -3.04 -27.36 -26.56
C ALA A 435 -2.06 -26.18 -26.45
N GLU A 436 -1.27 -26.07 -25.37
CA GLU A 436 -0.30 -24.98 -25.17
C GLU A 436 0.89 -25.04 -26.15
N ASP A 437 1.30 -26.24 -26.57
CA ASP A 437 2.33 -26.49 -27.60
C ASP A 437 2.03 -25.80 -28.96
N ALA A 438 0.82 -25.25 -29.17
CA ALA A 438 0.36 -24.69 -30.44
C ALA A 438 0.39 -23.15 -30.54
N VAL A 439 0.72 -22.40 -29.47
CA VAL A 439 0.34 -20.96 -29.38
C VAL A 439 1.52 -19.96 -29.39
N LEU A 440 2.76 -20.36 -29.11
CA LEU A 440 3.86 -19.42 -28.83
C LEU A 440 4.86 -19.22 -30.00
N SER A 441 4.60 -18.22 -30.85
CA SER A 441 5.62 -17.56 -31.67
C SER A 441 5.23 -16.12 -32.01
N ASP A 442 6.04 -15.13 -31.61
CA ASP A 442 5.85 -13.72 -32.02
C ASP A 442 7.20 -13.10 -32.40
N GLU A 443 7.34 -12.75 -33.68
CA GLU A 443 8.59 -12.44 -34.37
C GLU A 443 8.98 -10.94 -34.26
N GLU A 444 9.72 -10.55 -33.23
CA GLU A 444 10.27 -9.18 -33.14
C GLU A 444 11.75 -9.23 -32.75
N GLU A 445 12.64 -8.72 -33.61
CA GLU A 445 14.10 -8.72 -33.40
C GLU A 445 14.55 -7.91 -32.17
N GLY A 446 15.70 -8.29 -31.59
CA GLY A 446 16.34 -7.65 -30.44
C GLY A 446 16.36 -8.50 -29.17
N GLU A 447 17.41 -8.35 -28.36
CA GLU A 447 17.59 -9.03 -27.06
C GLU A 447 16.56 -8.53 -26.03
N ASP A 448 15.83 -9.46 -25.42
CA ASP A 448 14.93 -9.16 -24.31
C ASP A 448 15.73 -9.03 -23.01
N LEU A 449 15.56 -7.90 -22.32
CA LEU A 449 16.04 -7.68 -20.96
C LEU A 449 15.09 -8.26 -19.91
N CYS A 450 13.79 -8.34 -20.20
CA CYS A 450 12.85 -9.11 -19.40
C CYS A 450 11.68 -9.56 -20.26
N ASN A 451 11.09 -10.69 -19.88
CA ASN A 451 9.82 -11.17 -20.43
C ASN A 451 9.05 -11.89 -19.32
N CYS A 452 8.30 -11.14 -18.52
CA CYS A 452 7.65 -11.66 -17.32
C CYS A 452 6.17 -11.29 -17.23
N THR A 453 5.41 -12.15 -16.58
CA THR A 453 4.01 -11.90 -16.18
C THR A 453 3.98 -11.77 -14.65
N PHE A 454 3.39 -10.70 -14.13
CA PHE A 454 3.34 -10.45 -12.69
C PHE A 454 2.09 -9.67 -12.24
N SER A 455 1.78 -9.75 -10.96
CA SER A 455 0.84 -8.86 -10.26
C SER A 455 1.60 -7.82 -9.43
N LEU A 456 1.01 -6.63 -9.20
CA LEU A 456 1.58 -5.58 -8.37
C LEU A 456 0.49 -4.89 -7.54
N ALA A 457 0.73 -4.68 -6.26
CA ALA A 457 -0.17 -3.96 -5.37
C ALA A 457 0.62 -3.13 -4.34
N TYR A 458 -0.03 -2.15 -3.72
CA TYR A 458 0.52 -1.32 -2.64
C TYR A 458 -0.55 -1.07 -1.57
N GLY A 459 -0.22 -1.26 -0.28
CA GLY A 459 -1.17 -1.31 0.85
C GLY A 459 -2.35 -0.29 0.79
N ALA A 460 -3.63 -0.66 0.71
CA ALA A 460 -4.26 -1.99 0.60
C ALA A 460 -4.93 -2.22 -0.78
N LYS A 461 -4.31 -1.74 -1.87
CA LYS A 461 -4.88 -1.61 -3.22
C LYS A 461 -4.08 -2.36 -4.30
N ILE A 462 -4.76 -3.19 -5.10
CA ILE A 462 -4.20 -3.80 -6.34
C ILE A 462 -3.98 -2.72 -7.40
N LEU A 463 -2.82 -2.75 -8.05
CA LEU A 463 -2.38 -1.77 -9.06
C LEU A 463 -2.28 -2.43 -10.45
N LEU A 464 -1.76 -3.65 -10.50
CA LEU A 464 -1.65 -4.50 -11.68
C LEU A 464 -2.00 -5.94 -11.30
N ASN A 465 -2.64 -6.68 -12.20
CA ASN A 465 -3.04 -8.08 -11.99
C ASN A 465 -2.59 -8.89 -13.22
N GLN A 466 -1.69 -9.86 -13.05
CA GLN A 466 -1.13 -10.72 -14.12
C GLN A 466 -0.83 -9.96 -15.42
N THR A 467 -0.08 -8.86 -15.32
CA THR A 467 0.31 -8.09 -16.49
C THR A 467 1.59 -8.63 -17.10
N HIS A 468 1.64 -8.65 -18.43
CA HIS A 468 2.85 -8.99 -19.16
C HIS A 468 3.74 -7.75 -19.35
N LEU A 469 5.03 -7.87 -19.05
CA LEU A 469 6.04 -6.84 -19.27
C LEU A 469 7.23 -7.43 -20.04
N ARG A 470 7.42 -6.93 -21.26
CA ARG A 470 8.56 -7.27 -22.12
C ARG A 470 9.37 -6.02 -22.45
N LEU A 471 10.62 -5.99 -22.02
CA LEU A 471 11.56 -4.89 -22.23
C LEU A 471 12.72 -5.38 -23.08
N LYS A 472 13.15 -4.56 -24.05
CA LYS A 472 14.26 -4.86 -24.96
C LYS A 472 15.43 -3.90 -24.76
N ARG A 473 16.64 -4.41 -24.98
CA ARG A 473 17.88 -3.65 -24.79
C ARG A 473 17.93 -2.40 -25.70
N GLY A 474 18.28 -1.25 -25.11
CA GLY A 474 18.50 0.01 -25.82
C GLY A 474 17.24 0.77 -26.25
N GLN A 475 16.05 0.35 -25.78
CA GLN A 475 14.77 1.00 -26.12
C GLN A 475 14.33 2.01 -25.05
N ARG A 476 13.59 3.04 -25.45
CA ARG A 476 13.08 4.09 -24.55
C ARG A 476 11.56 4.01 -24.38
N TYR A 477 11.14 3.77 -23.14
CA TYR A 477 9.76 3.52 -22.75
C TYR A 477 9.21 4.66 -21.88
N GLY A 478 8.08 5.25 -22.30
CA GLY A 478 7.27 6.13 -21.45
C GLY A 478 6.22 5.33 -20.68
N LEU A 479 6.24 5.36 -19.35
CA LEU A 479 5.28 4.66 -18.49
C LEU A 479 4.09 5.59 -18.16
N LEU A 480 2.97 5.40 -18.87
CA LEU A 480 1.82 6.30 -18.83
C LEU A 480 0.62 5.68 -18.14
N GLY A 481 0.06 6.40 -17.17
CA GLY A 481 -1.15 6.04 -16.46
C GLY A 481 -1.68 7.24 -15.66
N PRO A 482 -2.99 7.28 -15.36
CA PRO A 482 -3.55 8.23 -14.40
C PRO A 482 -2.79 8.22 -13.06
N ASN A 483 -2.76 9.33 -12.33
CA ASN A 483 -2.06 9.36 -11.05
C ASN A 483 -2.77 8.43 -10.02
N GLY A 484 -1.96 7.77 -9.18
CA GLY A 484 -2.45 6.73 -8.26
C GLY A 484 -2.73 5.35 -8.88
N THR A 485 -2.33 5.11 -10.14
CA THR A 485 -2.32 3.75 -10.76
C THR A 485 -1.10 2.91 -10.45
N GLY A 486 -0.04 3.50 -9.88
CA GLY A 486 1.14 2.76 -9.40
C GLY A 486 2.44 2.92 -10.20
N LYS A 487 2.57 3.93 -11.07
CA LYS A 487 3.78 4.18 -11.88
C LYS A 487 5.10 4.14 -11.07
N THR A 488 5.22 5.01 -10.06
CA THR A 488 6.35 5.04 -9.10
C THR A 488 6.52 3.72 -8.35
N THR A 489 5.41 3.07 -7.96
CA THR A 489 5.43 1.77 -7.27
C THR A 489 6.05 0.70 -8.17
N LEU A 490 5.72 0.68 -9.46
CA LEU A 490 6.28 -0.27 -10.42
C LEU A 490 7.78 -0.05 -10.60
N MET A 491 8.24 1.20 -10.74
CA MET A 491 9.68 1.49 -10.83
C MET A 491 10.44 1.07 -9.57
N ARG A 492 9.90 1.36 -8.38
CA ARG A 492 10.48 0.88 -7.11
C ARG A 492 10.48 -0.65 -7.01
N ALA A 493 9.43 -1.32 -7.48
CA ALA A 493 9.36 -2.78 -7.47
C ALA A 493 10.37 -3.43 -8.44
N ILE A 494 10.62 -2.82 -9.61
CA ILE A 494 11.71 -3.19 -10.53
C ILE A 494 13.08 -3.02 -9.84
N ASN A 495 13.32 -1.85 -9.22
CA ASN A 495 14.61 -1.55 -8.60
C ASN A 495 14.90 -2.39 -7.34
N ASN A 496 13.88 -2.88 -6.65
CA ASN A 496 14.01 -3.57 -5.36
C ASN A 496 13.83 -5.11 -5.48
N GLU A 497 13.86 -5.66 -6.70
CA GLU A 497 13.68 -7.11 -6.97
C GLU A 497 12.36 -7.68 -6.39
N GLN A 498 11.32 -6.86 -6.36
CA GLN A 498 10.02 -7.24 -5.78
C GLN A 498 9.09 -7.89 -6.81
N LEU A 499 9.30 -7.63 -8.10
CA LEU A 499 8.53 -8.22 -9.20
C LEU A 499 8.89 -9.68 -9.45
N GLU A 500 7.85 -10.50 -9.61
CA GLU A 500 7.99 -11.91 -9.96
C GLU A 500 8.39 -12.08 -11.43
N GLY A 501 9.26 -13.05 -11.70
CA GLY A 501 9.83 -13.31 -13.04
C GLY A 501 10.73 -12.21 -13.62
N PHE A 502 10.92 -11.07 -12.94
CA PHE A 502 11.85 -10.04 -13.40
C PHE A 502 13.30 -10.45 -13.05
N PRO A 503 14.28 -10.33 -13.98
CA PRO A 503 15.67 -10.71 -13.71
C PRO A 503 16.30 -9.95 -12.54
N LYS A 504 17.18 -10.61 -11.80
CA LYS A 504 17.90 -10.00 -10.67
C LYS A 504 18.96 -9.01 -11.16
N LYS A 505 19.44 -8.14 -10.26
CA LYS A 505 20.48 -7.14 -10.58
C LYS A 505 21.82 -7.72 -11.03
N ASP A 506 22.07 -9.00 -10.72
CA ASP A 506 23.22 -9.76 -11.21
C ASP A 506 23.14 -10.06 -12.73
N GLU A 507 21.92 -10.11 -13.29
CA GLU A 507 21.64 -10.38 -14.70
C GLU A 507 21.30 -9.09 -15.48
N VAL A 508 20.47 -8.22 -14.89
CA VAL A 508 20.02 -6.97 -15.51
C VAL A 508 20.08 -5.83 -14.49
N LYS A 509 21.07 -4.95 -14.64
CA LYS A 509 21.34 -3.92 -13.64
C LYS A 509 20.37 -2.74 -13.77
N THR A 510 19.43 -2.67 -12.85
CA THR A 510 18.45 -1.58 -12.71
C THR A 510 18.96 -0.51 -11.75
N VAL A 511 18.92 0.76 -12.17
CA VAL A 511 19.27 1.92 -11.33
C VAL A 511 18.13 2.93 -11.35
N TYR A 512 17.64 3.27 -10.15
CA TYR A 512 16.58 4.23 -9.94
C TYR A 512 17.13 5.58 -9.49
N VAL A 513 16.72 6.64 -10.19
CA VAL A 513 17.22 8.00 -10.01
C VAL A 513 16.24 8.80 -9.15
N GLU A 514 16.32 8.64 -7.83
CA GLU A 514 15.52 9.43 -6.87
C GLU A 514 16.25 10.70 -6.39
N HIS A 515 15.48 11.68 -5.93
CA HIS A 515 15.97 12.90 -5.27
C HIS A 515 16.35 12.64 -3.80
N ASP A 516 17.21 11.65 -3.55
CA ASP A 516 17.64 11.27 -2.20
C ASP A 516 18.54 12.34 -1.57
N LEU A 517 17.94 13.22 -0.77
CA LEU A 517 18.67 14.12 0.12
C LEU A 517 18.10 13.99 1.53
N ASP A 518 18.74 13.13 2.32
CA ASP A 518 18.46 13.02 3.74
C ASP A 518 18.79 14.35 4.45
N SER A 519 18.04 14.67 5.50
CA SER A 519 18.32 15.85 6.35
C SER A 519 19.72 15.82 6.97
N ALA A 520 20.31 14.63 7.10
CA ALA A 520 21.68 14.40 7.58
C ALA A 520 22.79 14.67 6.53
N ASP A 521 22.47 14.83 5.24
CA ASP A 521 23.46 15.10 4.19
C ASP A 521 23.72 16.61 3.98
N THR A 522 23.15 17.48 4.83
CA THR A 522 23.10 18.94 4.66
C THR A 522 24.45 19.67 4.70
N GLU A 523 25.48 19.08 5.32
CA GLU A 523 26.83 19.67 5.46
C GLU A 523 27.89 19.08 4.50
N GLN A 524 27.56 18.05 3.71
CA GLN A 524 28.53 17.38 2.84
C GLN A 524 28.80 18.17 1.54
N THR A 525 30.02 18.03 1.01
CA THR A 525 30.37 18.55 -0.33
C THR A 525 29.86 17.65 -1.44
N VAL A 526 29.64 18.21 -2.63
CA VAL A 526 29.13 17.47 -3.81
C VAL A 526 30.03 16.25 -4.13
N ILE A 527 31.35 16.43 -4.12
CA ILE A 527 32.29 15.32 -4.34
C ILE A 527 32.27 14.30 -3.19
N GLY A 528 32.24 14.75 -1.93
CA GLY A 528 32.26 13.87 -0.76
C GLY A 528 31.04 12.96 -0.65
N TRP A 529 29.85 13.51 -0.93
CA TRP A 529 28.61 12.73 -0.96
C TRP A 529 28.53 11.76 -2.14
N THR A 530 29.02 12.17 -3.31
CA THR A 530 29.07 11.27 -4.48
C THR A 530 29.96 10.06 -4.19
N MET A 531 31.16 10.29 -3.62
CA MET A 531 32.07 9.23 -3.18
C MET A 531 31.45 8.33 -2.10
N LYS A 532 30.76 8.91 -1.10
CA LYS A 532 30.03 8.18 -0.06
C LYS A 532 28.95 7.26 -0.65
N LYS A 533 28.09 7.80 -1.53
CA LYS A 533 26.99 7.04 -2.14
C LYS A 533 27.47 5.95 -3.11
N LEU A 534 28.58 6.17 -3.81
CA LEU A 534 29.21 5.13 -4.63
C LEU A 534 29.72 3.97 -3.76
N ARG A 535 30.31 4.25 -2.59
CA ARG A 535 30.74 3.21 -1.65
C ARG A 535 29.58 2.42 -1.04
N GLU A 536 28.44 3.07 -0.78
CA GLU A 536 27.21 2.40 -0.32
C GLU A 536 26.71 1.35 -1.33
N VAL A 537 26.94 1.54 -2.64
CA VAL A 537 26.64 0.56 -3.70
C VAL A 537 27.85 -0.30 -4.11
N GLY A 538 28.91 -0.34 -3.31
CA GLY A 538 30.09 -1.21 -3.51
C GLY A 538 31.11 -0.71 -4.55
N LEU A 539 31.05 0.56 -4.96
CA LEU A 539 31.98 1.17 -5.91
C LEU A 539 32.93 2.16 -5.19
N ASP A 540 34.25 2.03 -5.41
CA ASP A 540 35.26 2.97 -4.92
C ASP A 540 36.16 3.47 -6.07
N PRO A 541 35.61 4.23 -7.04
CA PRO A 541 36.40 4.87 -8.09
C PRO A 541 37.31 5.95 -7.49
N LYS A 542 38.36 6.34 -8.22
CA LYS A 542 39.24 7.42 -7.74
C LYS A 542 38.50 8.75 -7.78
N GLN A 543 38.78 9.65 -6.84
CA GLN A 543 38.19 10.99 -6.82
C GLN A 543 38.40 11.73 -8.15
N GLU A 544 39.57 11.60 -8.78
CA GLU A 544 39.87 12.17 -10.11
C GLU A 544 38.92 11.69 -11.21
N GLU A 545 38.49 10.42 -11.18
CA GLU A 545 37.53 9.83 -12.12
C GLU A 545 36.11 10.38 -11.86
N VAL A 546 35.77 10.62 -10.60
CA VAL A 546 34.50 11.25 -10.20
C VAL A 546 34.46 12.73 -10.57
N GLU A 547 35.55 13.48 -10.33
CA GLU A 547 35.69 14.87 -10.78
C GLU A 547 35.54 14.98 -12.29
N ALA A 548 36.27 14.16 -13.06
CA ALA A 548 36.20 14.18 -14.53
C ALA A 548 34.79 13.86 -15.06
N LYS A 549 34.06 12.93 -14.42
CA LYS A 549 32.70 12.58 -14.84
C LYS A 549 31.67 13.64 -14.48
N LEU A 550 31.86 14.35 -13.36
CA LEU A 550 31.03 15.50 -13.01
C LEU A 550 31.33 16.70 -13.93
N GLU A 551 32.60 16.93 -14.30
CA GLU A 551 32.97 17.93 -15.32
C GLU A 551 32.34 17.59 -16.70
N GLU A 552 32.28 16.31 -17.11
CA GLU A 552 31.58 15.85 -18.33
C GLU A 552 30.06 16.15 -18.28
N PHE A 553 29.44 16.04 -17.11
CA PHE A 553 28.03 16.41 -16.87
C PHE A 553 27.80 17.94 -16.73
N GLY A 554 28.88 18.72 -16.82
CA GLY A 554 28.89 20.18 -16.85
C GLY A 554 29.05 20.86 -15.48
N PHE A 555 29.43 20.14 -14.43
CA PHE A 555 29.75 20.75 -13.13
C PHE A 555 31.06 21.54 -13.21
N LEU A 556 31.07 22.75 -12.65
CA LEU A 556 32.28 23.55 -12.46
C LEU A 556 33.04 23.07 -11.22
N ARG A 557 34.37 23.14 -11.27
CA ARG A 557 35.25 22.69 -10.19
C ARG A 557 35.01 23.37 -8.83
N GLU A 558 34.48 24.60 -8.85
CA GLU A 558 34.03 25.33 -7.66
C GLU A 558 32.79 24.69 -7.02
N GLN A 559 31.86 24.13 -7.82
CA GLN A 559 30.64 23.48 -7.33
C GLN A 559 30.93 22.13 -6.66
N LEU A 560 31.99 21.43 -7.09
CA LEU A 560 32.38 20.12 -6.53
C LEU A 560 32.75 20.20 -5.04
N ASN A 561 33.36 21.32 -4.65
CA ASN A 561 33.79 21.62 -3.28
C ASN A 561 32.74 22.38 -2.46
N GLY A 562 31.64 22.83 -3.09
CA GLY A 562 30.52 23.46 -2.42
C GLY A 562 29.61 22.44 -1.70
N PRO A 563 28.81 22.88 -0.71
CA PRO A 563 27.85 22.01 -0.04
C PRO A 563 26.67 21.67 -0.97
N ILE A 564 26.15 20.44 -0.88
CA ILE A 564 25.06 19.95 -1.76
C ILE A 564 23.77 20.76 -1.58
N THR A 565 23.58 21.36 -0.40
CA THR A 565 22.48 22.28 -0.09
C THR A 565 22.48 23.54 -0.95
N ALA A 566 23.64 23.97 -1.46
CA ALA A 566 23.76 25.11 -2.38
C ALA A 566 23.45 24.76 -3.85
N LEU A 567 23.35 23.48 -4.21
CA LEU A 567 22.91 23.07 -5.55
C LEU A 567 21.40 23.33 -5.72
N SER A 568 21.00 23.89 -6.87
CA SER A 568 19.60 23.95 -7.28
C SER A 568 19.06 22.53 -7.56
N GLY A 569 17.73 22.37 -7.57
CA GLY A 569 17.10 21.07 -7.85
C GLY A 569 17.57 20.44 -9.17
N GLY A 570 17.75 21.26 -10.22
CA GLY A 570 18.27 20.78 -11.50
C GLY A 570 19.72 20.29 -11.46
N TRP A 571 20.59 20.93 -10.67
CA TRP A 571 21.95 20.42 -10.43
C TRP A 571 21.94 19.13 -9.62
N LYS A 572 20.99 18.96 -8.69
CA LYS A 572 20.82 17.72 -7.91
C LYS A 572 20.35 16.55 -8.78
N MET A 573 19.44 16.78 -9.72
CA MET A 573 19.06 15.77 -10.73
C MET A 573 20.25 15.38 -11.61
N LYS A 574 21.04 16.35 -12.09
CA LYS A 574 22.29 16.05 -12.81
C LYS A 574 23.30 15.24 -11.98
N LEU A 575 23.38 15.50 -10.68
CA LEU A 575 24.26 14.75 -9.77
C LEU A 575 23.81 13.29 -9.63
N ALA A 576 22.51 13.06 -9.46
CA ALA A 576 21.94 11.71 -9.39
C ALA A 576 22.11 10.93 -10.71
N LEU A 577 21.95 11.60 -11.86
CA LEU A 577 22.23 11.02 -13.18
C LEU A 577 23.72 10.69 -13.36
N ALA A 578 24.62 11.59 -12.97
CA ALA A 578 26.07 11.36 -13.04
C ALA A 578 26.49 10.16 -12.17
N ARG A 579 25.92 10.04 -10.96
CA ARG A 579 26.09 8.87 -10.07
C ARG A 579 25.66 7.58 -10.78
N ALA A 580 24.48 7.56 -11.39
CA ALA A 580 23.94 6.38 -12.06
C ALA A 580 24.84 5.86 -13.19
N VAL A 581 25.62 6.72 -13.87
CA VAL A 581 26.56 6.26 -14.92
C VAL A 581 27.70 5.40 -14.39
N PHE A 582 28.19 5.65 -13.16
CA PHE A 582 29.23 4.81 -12.55
C PHE A 582 28.77 3.37 -12.34
N GLU A 583 27.47 3.19 -12.10
CA GLU A 583 26.88 1.88 -11.88
C GLU A 583 26.75 1.05 -13.17
N LYS A 584 26.84 1.67 -14.36
CA LYS A 584 26.64 1.05 -15.68
C LYS A 584 25.31 0.27 -15.80
N PRO A 585 24.15 0.93 -15.65
CA PRO A 585 22.85 0.28 -15.75
C PRO A 585 22.54 -0.27 -17.15
N ASP A 586 21.85 -1.41 -17.19
CA ASP A 586 21.14 -1.90 -18.37
C ASP A 586 19.79 -1.19 -18.55
N ILE A 587 19.17 -0.79 -17.42
CA ILE A 587 17.90 -0.07 -17.35
C ILE A 587 18.02 1.13 -16.38
N LEU A 588 17.84 2.32 -16.92
CA LEU A 588 17.63 3.56 -16.17
C LEU A 588 16.14 3.76 -15.86
N LEU A 589 15.81 3.95 -14.59
CA LEU A 589 14.45 4.24 -14.12
C LEU A 589 14.39 5.71 -13.68
N LEU A 590 13.49 6.48 -14.28
CA LEU A 590 13.43 7.94 -14.16
C LEU A 590 12.00 8.37 -13.78
N ASP A 591 11.79 8.86 -12.57
CA ASP A 591 10.51 9.41 -12.11
C ASP A 591 10.54 10.94 -12.10
N GLU A 592 9.65 11.56 -12.88
CA GLU A 592 9.55 13.01 -13.09
C GLU A 592 10.90 13.75 -13.24
N PRO A 593 11.81 13.31 -14.13
CA PRO A 593 13.17 13.82 -14.19
C PRO A 593 13.26 15.28 -14.66
N THR A 594 12.16 15.82 -15.20
CA THR A 594 11.96 17.23 -15.57
C THR A 594 11.73 18.15 -14.36
N ASN A 595 11.42 17.62 -13.18
CA ASN A 595 11.14 18.43 -11.99
C ASN A 595 12.38 19.24 -11.55
N HIS A 596 12.13 20.51 -11.22
CA HIS A 596 13.15 21.48 -10.80
C HIS A 596 14.29 21.75 -11.81
N LEU A 597 14.20 21.26 -13.06
CA LEU A 597 15.07 21.65 -14.17
C LEU A 597 14.57 22.94 -14.85
N ASP A 598 15.50 23.69 -15.43
CA ASP A 598 15.17 24.76 -16.37
C ASP A 598 15.17 24.23 -17.82
N VAL A 599 14.65 25.02 -18.76
CA VAL A 599 14.51 24.64 -20.19
C VAL A 599 15.85 24.19 -20.80
N LYS A 600 16.98 24.75 -20.36
CA LYS A 600 18.32 24.38 -20.85
C LYS A 600 18.74 22.99 -20.35
N ASN A 601 18.50 22.67 -19.08
CA ASN A 601 18.88 21.37 -18.54
C ASN A 601 17.90 20.25 -18.98
N VAL A 602 16.63 20.57 -19.26
CA VAL A 602 15.71 19.62 -19.92
C VAL A 602 16.22 19.24 -21.32
N ALA A 603 16.58 20.22 -22.16
CA ALA A 603 17.13 19.93 -23.50
C ALA A 603 18.44 19.13 -23.47
N TRP A 604 19.29 19.35 -22.45
CA TRP A 604 20.47 18.52 -22.21
C TRP A 604 20.09 17.07 -21.86
N LEU A 605 19.06 16.88 -21.02
CA LEU A 605 18.58 15.55 -20.62
C LEU A 605 17.95 14.79 -21.80
N GLU A 606 17.16 15.46 -22.64
CA GLU A 606 16.63 14.88 -23.88
C GLU A 606 17.75 14.33 -24.77
N ASN A 607 18.79 15.13 -25.02
CA ASN A 607 19.93 14.73 -25.82
C ASN A 607 20.72 13.56 -25.19
N TYR A 608 20.92 13.60 -23.87
CA TYR A 608 21.57 12.50 -23.14
C TYR A 608 20.80 11.18 -23.27
N LEU A 609 19.48 11.19 -23.06
CA LEU A 609 18.66 9.98 -23.16
C LEU A 609 18.55 9.46 -24.60
N CYS A 610 18.48 10.34 -25.60
CA CYS A 610 18.42 9.94 -27.01
C CYS A 610 19.75 9.41 -27.56
N THR A 611 20.89 9.74 -26.94
CA THR A 611 22.23 9.25 -27.33
C THR A 611 22.74 8.10 -26.47
N SER A 612 22.14 7.85 -25.31
CA SER A 612 22.51 6.75 -24.43
C SER A 612 22.15 5.38 -25.03
N PRO A 613 23.04 4.37 -24.95
CA PRO A 613 22.73 2.99 -25.35
C PRO A 613 21.92 2.22 -24.28
N CYS A 614 21.69 2.83 -23.10
CA CYS A 614 20.95 2.24 -22.00
C CYS A 614 19.44 2.24 -22.28
N THR A 615 18.74 1.20 -21.84
CA THR A 615 17.27 1.15 -21.85
C THR A 615 16.75 2.14 -20.81
N SER A 616 15.68 2.89 -21.09
CA SER A 616 15.12 3.83 -20.12
C SER A 616 13.62 3.65 -19.94
N ILE A 617 13.16 3.56 -18.68
CA ILE A 617 11.73 3.71 -18.32
C ILE A 617 11.56 5.09 -17.71
N ILE A 618 10.68 5.90 -18.30
CA ILE A 618 10.49 7.31 -18.00
C ILE A 618 9.04 7.54 -17.59
N VAL A 619 8.83 8.11 -16.41
CA VAL A 619 7.59 8.77 -16.00
C VAL A 619 7.84 10.27 -16.05
N SER A 620 6.99 11.02 -16.74
CA SER A 620 7.04 12.49 -16.75
C SER A 620 5.66 13.09 -17.04
N HIS A 621 5.36 14.21 -16.41
CA HIS A 621 4.20 15.06 -16.68
C HIS A 621 4.48 16.13 -17.76
N ASP A 622 5.69 16.17 -18.35
CA ASP A 622 6.00 17.02 -19.51
C ASP A 622 5.77 16.26 -20.83
N SER A 623 4.65 16.59 -21.47
CA SER A 623 4.22 16.00 -22.74
C SER A 623 5.21 16.24 -23.88
N LYS A 624 5.98 17.34 -23.87
CA LYS A 624 6.97 17.65 -24.92
C LYS A 624 8.23 16.82 -24.73
N PHE A 625 8.73 16.75 -23.50
CA PHE A 625 9.87 15.91 -23.14
C PHE A 625 9.61 14.43 -23.50
N LEU A 626 8.42 13.91 -23.17
CA LEU A 626 8.03 12.56 -23.54
C LEU A 626 8.01 12.35 -25.07
N ASP A 627 7.38 13.26 -25.83
CA ASP A 627 7.32 13.14 -27.30
C ASP A 627 8.70 13.18 -27.97
N ASN A 628 9.65 13.91 -27.39
CA ASN A 628 11.02 14.03 -27.90
C ASN A 628 11.89 12.78 -27.61
N VAL A 629 11.62 12.07 -26.51
CA VAL A 629 12.52 11.00 -26.00
C VAL A 629 12.00 9.59 -26.24
N ILE A 630 10.71 9.31 -26.05
CA ILE A 630 10.20 7.92 -25.99
C ILE A 630 9.95 7.31 -27.37
N GLN A 631 10.17 6.00 -27.49
CA GLN A 631 9.91 5.20 -28.70
C GLN A 631 8.72 4.23 -28.51
N HIS A 632 8.44 3.90 -27.26
CA HIS A 632 7.35 3.05 -26.84
C HIS A 632 6.60 3.67 -25.66
N VAL A 633 5.30 3.41 -25.60
CA VAL A 633 4.45 3.73 -24.44
C VAL A 633 4.08 2.43 -23.75
N ILE A 634 4.27 2.35 -22.44
CA ILE A 634 3.69 1.31 -21.58
C ILE A 634 2.50 1.96 -20.88
N HIS A 635 1.28 1.60 -21.27
CA HIS A 635 0.07 2.23 -20.75
C HIS A 635 -0.63 1.35 -19.71
N TYR A 636 -0.99 1.94 -18.56
CA TYR A 636 -1.94 1.37 -17.61
C TYR A 636 -3.37 1.45 -18.17
N GLU A 637 -3.96 0.30 -18.52
CA GLU A 637 -5.37 0.20 -18.89
C GLU A 637 -6.27 0.05 -17.65
N ARG A 638 -7.56 0.40 -17.78
CA ARG A 638 -8.54 0.43 -16.67
C ARG A 638 -8.85 -0.96 -16.06
N ASN A 639 -8.36 -2.03 -16.67
CA ASN A 639 -8.50 -3.43 -16.26
C ASN A 639 -7.29 -3.94 -15.44
N PHE A 640 -6.46 -3.05 -14.89
CA PHE A 640 -5.24 -3.39 -14.13
C PHE A 640 -4.19 -4.17 -14.95
N LYS A 641 -4.13 -3.94 -16.27
CA LYS A 641 -3.08 -4.47 -17.15
C LYS A 641 -2.19 -3.32 -17.67
N LEU A 642 -0.92 -3.61 -17.89
CA LEU A 642 -0.04 -2.82 -18.75
C LEU A 642 -0.20 -3.29 -20.19
N LYS A 643 -0.16 -2.36 -21.13
CA LYS A 643 -0.12 -2.66 -22.56
C LYS A 643 0.90 -1.80 -23.27
N ARG A 644 1.78 -2.45 -24.04
CA ARG A 644 2.82 -1.78 -24.83
C ARG A 644 2.22 -1.27 -26.14
N TYR A 645 2.49 -0.01 -26.44
CA TYR A 645 2.20 0.66 -27.70
C TYR A 645 3.53 1.12 -28.32
N ARG A 646 3.67 1.02 -29.64
CA ARG A 646 4.82 1.55 -30.40
C ARG A 646 4.49 2.95 -30.94
N GLY A 647 5.44 3.87 -30.82
CA GLY A 647 5.30 5.28 -31.20
C GLY A 647 5.56 6.26 -30.06
N THR A 648 5.63 7.55 -30.39
CA THR A 648 5.76 8.64 -29.39
C THR A 648 4.42 8.92 -28.69
N LEU A 649 4.40 9.87 -27.74
CA LEU A 649 3.17 10.28 -27.04
C LEU A 649 2.07 10.76 -28.00
N SER A 650 2.42 11.60 -28.98
CA SER A 650 1.52 12.08 -30.04
C SER A 650 0.94 10.95 -30.90
N GLU A 651 1.70 9.87 -31.15
CA GLU A 651 1.21 8.71 -31.90
C GLU A 651 0.31 7.82 -31.04
N PHE A 652 0.63 7.69 -29.75
CA PHE A 652 -0.19 6.99 -28.77
C PHE A 652 -1.55 7.68 -28.56
N VAL A 653 -1.60 9.01 -28.42
CA VAL A 653 -2.87 9.76 -28.23
C VAL A 653 -3.79 9.68 -29.47
N LYS A 654 -3.25 9.44 -30.67
CA LYS A 654 -4.06 9.11 -31.86
C LYS A 654 -4.72 7.73 -31.77
N LYS A 655 -4.04 6.75 -31.15
CA LYS A 655 -4.53 5.37 -30.97
C LYS A 655 -5.46 5.22 -29.76
N VAL A 656 -5.24 6.02 -28.71
CA VAL A 656 -6.00 6.01 -27.45
C VAL A 656 -6.53 7.42 -27.17
N PRO A 657 -7.72 7.79 -27.70
CA PRO A 657 -8.25 9.16 -27.56
C PRO A 657 -8.51 9.62 -26.13
N SER A 658 -8.70 8.70 -25.18
CA SER A 658 -8.82 9.00 -23.75
C SER A 658 -7.53 9.50 -23.10
N ALA A 659 -6.38 9.38 -23.78
CA ALA A 659 -5.09 9.90 -23.33
C ALA A 659 -4.87 11.39 -23.69
N ARG A 660 -5.87 12.10 -24.22
CA ARG A 660 -5.76 13.55 -24.52
C ARG A 660 -5.55 14.42 -23.27
N SER A 661 -5.94 13.95 -22.09
CA SER A 661 -5.73 14.65 -20.82
C SER A 661 -4.26 14.95 -20.52
N TYR A 662 -3.30 14.19 -21.07
CA TYR A 662 -1.86 14.48 -20.93
C TYR A 662 -1.40 15.79 -21.60
N TYR A 663 -2.25 16.47 -22.38
CA TYR A 663 -1.95 17.79 -22.98
C TYR A 663 -2.74 18.96 -22.37
N GLU A 664 -3.78 18.70 -21.55
CA GLU A 664 -4.71 19.73 -21.08
C GLU A 664 -4.81 19.76 -19.54
N LEU A 665 -4.21 20.77 -18.90
CA LEU A 665 -4.25 21.02 -17.45
C LEU A 665 -5.67 21.13 -16.84
N GLY A 666 -6.71 21.31 -17.66
CA GLY A 666 -8.11 21.37 -17.23
C GLY A 666 -8.86 20.03 -17.26
N ALA A 667 -8.24 18.95 -17.75
CA ALA A 667 -8.87 17.66 -18.00
C ALA A 667 -8.53 16.57 -16.96
N SER A 668 -8.30 16.98 -15.71
CA SER A 668 -8.09 16.06 -14.58
C SER A 668 -9.42 15.53 -14.02
N ASP A 669 -9.59 14.20 -13.95
CA ASP A 669 -10.77 13.54 -13.35
C ASP A 669 -10.92 13.81 -11.83
N MET A 670 -9.90 14.37 -11.18
CA MET A 670 -9.87 14.61 -9.72
C MET A 670 -10.10 16.09 -9.40
N GLU A 671 -11.15 16.38 -8.61
CA GLU A 671 -11.43 17.73 -8.10
C GLU A 671 -11.20 17.79 -6.59
N PHE A 672 -10.50 18.82 -6.11
CA PHE A 672 -10.51 19.17 -4.69
C PHE A 672 -11.58 20.23 -4.44
N LYS A 673 -12.19 20.22 -3.26
CA LYS A 673 -13.10 21.25 -2.80
C LYS A 673 -12.76 21.67 -1.38
N PHE A 674 -12.45 22.95 -1.18
CA PHE A 674 -12.38 23.51 0.16
C PHE A 674 -13.79 23.75 0.71
N PRO A 675 -14.03 23.53 2.02
CA PRO A 675 -15.32 23.83 2.62
C PRO A 675 -15.56 25.34 2.63
N GLU A 676 -16.81 25.76 2.51
CA GLU A 676 -17.19 27.17 2.57
C GLU A 676 -16.79 27.79 3.93
N PRO A 677 -16.24 29.02 3.95
CA PRO A 677 -15.92 29.73 5.18
C PRO A 677 -17.07 29.81 6.18
N GLY A 678 -16.74 30.13 7.44
CA GLY A 678 -17.74 30.49 8.42
C GLY A 678 -18.43 31.82 8.09
N PHE A 679 -19.58 32.06 8.74
CA PHE A 679 -20.22 33.36 8.68
C PHE A 679 -19.45 34.38 9.55
N LEU A 680 -19.05 35.50 8.94
CA LEU A 680 -18.44 36.64 9.63
C LEU A 680 -19.45 37.79 9.78
N GLU A 681 -19.78 38.10 11.04
CA GLU A 681 -20.74 39.15 11.34
C GLU A 681 -20.26 40.54 10.86
N GLY A 682 -21.12 41.29 10.18
CA GLY A 682 -20.77 42.63 9.68
C GLY A 682 -19.84 42.64 8.44
N VAL A 683 -19.49 41.49 7.88
CA VAL A 683 -18.83 41.37 6.57
C VAL A 683 -19.92 41.15 5.50
N LYS A 684 -20.39 42.25 4.89
CA LYS A 684 -21.45 42.19 3.86
C LYS A 684 -20.95 41.97 2.42
N THR A 685 -19.66 42.15 2.18
CA THR A 685 -19.04 42.04 0.85
C THR A 685 -17.68 41.34 0.99
N LYS A 686 -17.35 40.50 0.00
CA LYS A 686 -16.08 39.73 0.00
C LYS A 686 -14.83 40.64 0.04
N ALA A 687 -14.92 41.84 -0.52
CA ALA A 687 -13.85 42.83 -0.57
C ALA A 687 -13.60 43.60 0.74
N LYS A 688 -14.43 43.43 1.78
CA LYS A 688 -14.17 44.09 3.08
C LYS A 688 -12.93 43.46 3.72
N ALA A 689 -11.96 44.28 4.12
CA ALA A 689 -10.78 43.81 4.84
C ALA A 689 -11.19 43.14 6.18
N ILE A 690 -10.73 41.90 6.36
CA ILE A 690 -10.86 41.10 7.58
C ILE A 690 -9.53 41.00 8.35
N ILE A 691 -8.41 41.27 7.67
CA ILE A 691 -7.10 41.56 8.28
C ILE A 691 -6.62 42.89 7.69
N ARG A 692 -6.08 43.77 8.53
CA ARG A 692 -5.38 44.99 8.11
C ARG A 692 -4.16 45.21 8.97
N VAL A 693 -3.00 45.36 8.33
CA VAL A 693 -1.72 45.59 8.98
C VAL A 693 -1.16 46.93 8.49
N SER A 694 -0.66 47.75 9.41
CA SER A 694 -0.16 49.10 9.11
C SER A 694 1.19 49.36 9.80
N ASN A 695 2.18 49.82 9.04
CA ASN A 695 3.52 50.22 9.52
C ASN A 695 4.24 49.15 10.37
N MET A 696 4.07 47.88 10.00
CA MET A 696 4.54 46.73 10.77
C MET A 696 6.01 46.42 10.50
N SER A 697 6.79 46.25 11.58
CA SER A 697 8.18 45.79 11.52
C SER A 697 8.42 44.67 12.55
N PHE A 698 9.30 43.74 12.21
CA PHE A 698 9.68 42.63 13.08
C PHE A 698 11.19 42.38 13.06
N GLN A 699 11.76 42.18 14.25
CA GLN A 699 13.16 41.85 14.48
C GLN A 699 13.29 40.69 15.46
N TYR A 700 13.95 39.60 15.03
CA TYR A 700 14.30 38.49 15.93
C TYR A 700 15.26 38.98 17.04
N PRO A 701 15.05 38.58 18.30
CA PRO A 701 15.94 38.92 19.41
C PRO A 701 17.41 38.60 19.10
N GLY A 702 18.30 39.55 19.42
CA GLY A 702 19.75 39.41 19.19
C GLY A 702 20.23 39.63 17.74
N THR A 703 19.34 39.78 16.75
CA THR A 703 19.76 40.09 15.37
C THR A 703 20.06 41.58 15.19
N PRO A 704 21.05 41.99 14.35
CA PRO A 704 21.48 43.39 14.23
C PRO A 704 20.59 44.27 13.34
N ARG A 705 19.61 43.67 12.63
CA ARG A 705 18.68 44.38 11.74
C ARG A 705 17.31 43.69 11.74
N PRO A 706 16.19 44.42 11.56
CA PRO A 706 14.88 43.81 11.37
C PRO A 706 14.86 42.95 10.11
N GLN A 707 14.11 41.85 10.14
CA GLN A 707 13.92 40.96 8.99
C GLN A 707 12.83 41.49 8.05
N ILE A 708 11.88 42.25 8.59
CA ILE A 708 10.84 42.95 7.84
C ILE A 708 10.56 44.33 8.47
N SER A 709 10.34 45.34 7.63
CA SER A 709 10.21 46.74 8.03
C SER A 709 9.18 47.50 7.18
N ASP A 710 8.47 48.44 7.82
CA ASP A 710 7.50 49.36 7.22
C ASP A 710 6.35 48.70 6.41
N ILE A 711 6.00 47.45 6.73
CA ILE A 711 5.03 46.69 5.94
C ILE A 711 3.59 47.10 6.27
N SER A 712 2.79 47.34 5.23
CA SER A 712 1.34 47.56 5.35
C SER A 712 0.59 46.73 4.30
N PHE A 713 -0.48 46.04 4.69
CA PHE A 713 -1.31 45.24 3.79
C PHE A 713 -2.74 45.05 4.30
N GLN A 714 -3.62 44.51 3.45
CA GLN A 714 -4.98 44.10 3.81
C GLN A 714 -5.29 42.73 3.21
N VAL A 715 -6.11 41.93 3.90
CA VAL A 715 -6.65 40.66 3.39
C VAL A 715 -8.15 40.68 3.58
N SER A 716 -8.88 40.22 2.56
CA SER A 716 -10.34 40.14 2.48
C SER A 716 -10.76 38.70 2.11
N LEU A 717 -12.06 38.39 2.16
CA LEU A 717 -12.56 37.09 1.67
C LEU A 717 -12.40 36.94 0.15
N GLY A 718 -12.31 38.05 -0.59
CA GLY A 718 -12.03 38.05 -2.03
C GLY A 718 -10.54 38.02 -2.38
N SER A 719 -9.62 38.07 -1.41
CA SER A 719 -8.20 38.20 -1.70
C SER A 719 -7.62 36.96 -2.39
N ARG A 720 -6.77 37.19 -3.39
CA ARG A 720 -6.00 36.18 -4.14
C ARG A 720 -4.58 36.68 -4.32
N ILE A 721 -3.77 36.47 -3.29
CA ILE A 721 -2.45 37.08 -3.10
C ILE A 721 -1.34 36.06 -3.38
N ALA A 722 -0.35 36.43 -4.19
CA ALA A 722 0.92 35.72 -4.34
C ALA A 722 2.06 36.47 -3.63
N VAL A 723 2.72 35.83 -2.67
CA VAL A 723 3.92 36.35 -1.99
C VAL A 723 5.16 35.84 -2.72
N ILE A 724 5.84 36.73 -3.44
CA ILE A 724 7.01 36.41 -4.26
C ILE A 724 8.26 37.15 -3.79
N GLY A 725 9.42 36.57 -4.01
CA GLY A 725 10.71 37.15 -3.60
C GLY A 725 11.80 36.08 -3.48
N PRO A 726 13.08 36.46 -3.46
CA PRO A 726 14.19 35.52 -3.31
C PRO A 726 14.20 34.88 -1.92
N ASN A 727 14.91 33.75 -1.79
CA ASN A 727 15.07 33.06 -0.51
C ASN A 727 15.80 33.97 0.49
N GLY A 728 15.36 33.95 1.76
CA GLY A 728 15.89 34.80 2.82
C GLY A 728 15.42 36.26 2.81
N ALA A 729 14.58 36.70 1.85
CA ALA A 729 14.10 38.09 1.78
C ALA A 729 13.12 38.52 2.88
N GLY A 730 12.65 37.59 3.74
CA GLY A 730 11.67 37.83 4.79
C GLY A 730 10.26 37.26 4.53
N LYS A 731 10.04 36.52 3.42
CA LYS A 731 8.73 35.90 3.05
C LYS A 731 8.07 35.13 4.21
N SER A 732 8.77 34.16 4.77
CA SER A 732 8.25 33.31 5.87
C SER A 732 8.04 34.11 7.15
N THR A 733 8.88 35.12 7.43
CA THR A 733 8.70 36.02 8.58
C THR A 733 7.44 36.87 8.44
N LEU A 734 7.18 37.43 7.25
CA LEU A 734 5.94 38.17 6.94
C LEU A 734 4.71 37.29 7.16
N VAL A 735 4.77 36.04 6.72
CA VAL A 735 3.65 35.09 6.86
C VAL A 735 3.45 34.66 8.31
N ASN A 736 4.53 34.40 9.05
CA ASN A 736 4.43 34.04 10.47
C ASN A 736 3.87 35.20 11.33
N VAL A 737 4.05 36.46 10.92
CA VAL A 737 3.34 37.59 11.55
C VAL A 737 1.87 37.67 11.09
N LEU A 738 1.58 37.44 9.79
CA LEU A 738 0.21 37.36 9.26
C LEU A 738 -0.64 36.29 9.98
N THR A 739 -0.06 35.11 10.24
CA THR A 739 -0.73 33.98 10.91
C THR A 739 -0.73 34.09 12.44
N GLY A 740 0.01 35.05 13.01
CA GLY A 740 0.08 35.28 14.46
C GLY A 740 0.98 34.28 15.20
N GLU A 741 1.97 33.70 14.54
CA GLU A 741 3.06 32.95 15.18
C GLU A 741 4.13 33.86 15.77
N LEU A 742 4.33 35.03 15.16
CA LEU A 742 5.26 36.05 15.62
C LEU A 742 4.51 37.35 15.95
N ILE A 743 4.75 37.90 17.14
CA ILE A 743 4.27 39.22 17.54
C ILE A 743 5.14 40.28 16.80
N PRO A 744 4.56 41.24 16.06
CA PRO A 744 5.35 42.32 15.46
C PRO A 744 6.01 43.18 16.53
N THR A 745 7.25 43.61 16.29
CA THR A 745 8.00 44.46 17.23
C THR A 745 7.41 45.88 17.27
N THR A 746 6.91 46.37 16.14
CA THR A 746 6.20 47.65 16.01
C THR A 746 5.11 47.55 14.94
N GLY A 747 4.10 48.43 15.02
CA GLY A 747 3.02 48.58 14.04
C GLY A 747 1.68 47.99 14.49
N ASP A 748 0.62 48.36 13.77
CA ASP A 748 -0.77 48.03 14.13
C ASP A 748 -1.27 46.82 13.33
N VAL A 749 -1.81 45.81 14.02
CA VAL A 749 -2.46 44.64 13.43
C VAL A 749 -3.93 44.59 13.85
N TYR A 750 -4.83 44.79 12.89
CA TYR A 750 -6.26 44.55 13.03
C TYR A 750 -6.62 43.18 12.43
N GLN A 751 -7.31 42.36 13.22
CA GLN A 751 -7.94 41.11 12.79
C GLN A 751 -9.40 41.10 13.24
N HIS A 752 -10.28 40.57 12.37
CA HIS A 752 -11.70 40.40 12.67
C HIS A 752 -11.93 39.33 13.76
N GLU A 753 -12.87 39.58 14.67
CA GLU A 753 -13.09 38.84 15.92
C GLU A 753 -13.17 37.32 15.75
N ASN A 754 -13.98 36.86 14.79
CA ASN A 754 -14.22 35.43 14.56
C ASN A 754 -13.41 34.87 13.37
N ILE A 755 -12.31 35.52 12.96
CA ILE A 755 -11.50 35.04 11.82
C ILE A 755 -10.83 33.70 12.14
N ARG A 756 -10.61 32.89 11.09
CA ARG A 756 -9.88 31.62 11.17
C ARG A 756 -8.94 31.54 9.99
N ILE A 757 -7.66 31.33 10.26
CA ILE A 757 -6.58 31.30 9.27
C ILE A 757 -6.00 29.88 9.28
N ALA A 758 -6.24 29.12 8.22
CA ALA A 758 -5.57 27.84 8.01
C ALA A 758 -4.19 28.10 7.40
N TYR A 759 -3.14 27.59 8.03
CA TYR A 759 -1.76 27.73 7.56
C TYR A 759 -1.20 26.36 7.22
N ILE A 760 -0.82 26.17 5.97
CA ILE A 760 -0.22 24.94 5.45
C ILE A 760 1.27 25.25 5.24
N LYS A 761 2.07 24.91 6.26
CA LYS A 761 3.53 25.03 6.25
C LYS A 761 4.18 23.97 5.38
N GLN A 762 5.33 24.29 4.77
CA GLN A 762 6.19 23.30 4.10
C GLN A 762 6.60 22.13 5.04
N HIS A 763 6.74 22.38 6.35
CA HIS A 763 7.11 21.36 7.34
C HIS A 763 5.92 20.62 7.99
N ALA A 764 4.66 20.95 7.67
CA ALA A 764 3.49 20.27 8.25
C ALA A 764 3.52 18.74 8.02
N PHE A 765 4.12 18.30 6.91
CA PHE A 765 4.27 16.89 6.57
C PHE A 765 5.23 16.13 7.49
N ALA A 766 6.21 16.79 8.13
CA ALA A 766 7.13 16.14 9.07
C ALA A 766 6.45 15.81 10.41
N HIS A 767 5.42 16.57 10.82
CA HIS A 767 4.64 16.27 12.02
C HIS A 767 3.80 15.00 11.86
N ILE A 768 3.40 14.67 10.63
CA ILE A 768 2.62 13.46 10.31
C ILE A 768 3.38 12.17 10.62
N ASP A 769 4.71 12.20 10.55
CA ASP A 769 5.56 11.02 10.78
C ASP A 769 5.60 10.60 12.27
N ASN A 770 5.17 11.47 13.19
CA ASN A 770 4.92 11.11 14.59
C ASN A 770 3.57 10.40 14.82
N HIS A 771 2.70 10.36 13.80
CA HIS A 771 1.34 9.81 13.87
C HIS A 771 1.10 8.64 12.89
N LEU A 772 2.18 7.98 12.44
CA LEU A 772 2.09 6.89 11.45
C LEU A 772 1.22 5.70 11.88
N ASP A 773 1.08 5.47 13.19
CA ASP A 773 0.27 4.36 13.71
C ASP A 773 -1.20 4.70 13.96
N SER A 774 -1.58 5.98 13.84
CA SER A 774 -2.97 6.43 13.81
C SER A 774 -3.58 6.29 12.41
N THR A 775 -4.89 6.27 12.31
CA THR A 775 -5.66 6.48 11.06
C THR A 775 -5.79 7.98 10.75
N PRO A 776 -6.09 8.39 9.50
CA PRO A 776 -6.44 9.77 9.18
C PRO A 776 -7.56 10.35 10.07
N SER A 777 -8.60 9.55 10.38
CA SER A 777 -9.68 9.96 11.27
C SER A 777 -9.17 10.24 12.69
N GLU A 778 -8.30 9.39 13.23
CA GLU A 778 -7.73 9.58 14.58
C GLU A 778 -6.76 10.77 14.63
N TYR A 779 -6.00 11.02 13.57
CA TYR A 779 -5.14 12.21 13.47
C TYR A 779 -5.95 13.51 13.47
N ILE A 780 -7.05 13.58 12.71
CA ILE A 780 -7.96 14.75 12.74
C ILE A 780 -8.62 14.89 14.12
N GLN A 781 -9.07 13.79 14.73
CA GLN A 781 -9.63 13.82 16.09
C GLN A 781 -8.60 14.29 17.14
N TRP A 782 -7.35 13.82 17.07
CA TRP A 782 -6.26 14.22 17.95
C TRP A 782 -5.93 15.70 17.79
N ARG A 783 -5.82 16.18 16.54
CA ARG A 783 -5.46 17.56 16.19
C ARG A 783 -6.49 18.58 16.67
N PHE A 784 -7.77 18.20 16.69
CA PHE A 784 -8.89 19.05 17.10
C PHE A 784 -9.52 18.68 18.46
N GLN A 785 -8.87 17.80 19.25
CA GLN A 785 -9.40 17.26 20.51
C GLN A 785 -9.80 18.35 21.52
N THR A 786 -9.09 19.48 21.52
CA THR A 786 -9.33 20.63 22.42
C THR A 786 -10.39 21.60 21.88
N GLY A 787 -10.97 21.34 20.71
CA GLY A 787 -11.79 22.29 19.96
C GLY A 787 -10.99 23.30 19.12
N GLU A 788 -9.66 23.33 19.28
CA GLU A 788 -8.72 24.15 18.49
C GLU A 788 -7.80 23.28 17.63
N ASP A 789 -7.18 23.87 16.61
CA ASP A 789 -6.07 23.23 15.90
C ASP A 789 -4.79 23.25 16.75
N ARG A 790 -4.44 22.10 17.34
CA ARG A 790 -3.25 21.93 18.19
C ARG A 790 -1.94 22.27 17.49
N GLU A 791 -1.83 22.07 16.17
CA GLU A 791 -0.62 22.47 15.41
C GLU A 791 -0.46 23.99 15.31
N THR A 792 -1.47 24.75 15.74
CA THR A 792 -1.45 26.22 15.81
C THR A 792 -1.57 26.77 17.24
N MET A 793 -1.66 25.92 18.26
CA MET A 793 -1.78 26.37 19.66
C MET A 793 -0.50 27.01 20.20
N ASP A 794 0.68 26.59 19.73
CA ASP A 794 2.00 27.11 20.17
C ASP A 794 2.34 28.52 19.63
N ARG A 795 1.33 29.27 19.16
CA ARG A 795 1.49 30.66 18.70
C ARG A 795 1.86 31.57 19.88
N ALA A 796 3.02 32.23 19.79
CA ALA A 796 3.56 33.10 20.84
C ALA A 796 2.57 34.17 21.34
N ASN A 797 1.65 34.60 20.47
CA ASN A 797 0.58 35.57 20.78
C ASN A 797 -0.37 35.12 21.92
N LYS A 798 -0.46 33.81 22.24
CA LYS A 798 -1.31 33.29 23.34
C LYS A 798 -0.64 33.29 24.72
N ILE A 799 0.69 33.34 24.80
CA ILE A 799 1.43 33.30 26.07
C ILE A 799 1.39 34.69 26.73
N VAL A 800 0.86 34.82 27.94
CA VAL A 800 0.88 36.08 28.72
C VAL A 800 2.34 36.47 29.04
N THR A 801 2.71 37.71 28.80
CA THR A 801 4.06 38.24 29.08
C THR A 801 4.07 39.14 30.32
N ASP A 802 5.25 39.34 30.91
CA ASP A 802 5.48 40.27 32.03
C ASP A 802 5.03 41.72 31.75
N GLU A 803 4.84 42.10 30.49
CA GLU A 803 4.29 43.42 30.10
C GLU A 803 2.76 43.39 30.07
N ASP A 804 2.14 42.30 29.62
CA ASP A 804 0.69 42.08 29.71
C ASP A 804 0.23 42.02 31.17
N GLU A 805 0.96 41.34 32.06
CA GLU A 805 0.62 41.26 33.48
C GLU A 805 0.53 42.65 34.14
N LYS A 806 1.46 43.55 33.78
CA LYS A 806 1.44 44.95 34.23
C LYS A 806 0.33 45.77 33.57
N ALA A 807 -0.08 45.42 32.35
CA ALA A 807 -1.19 46.08 31.66
C ALA A 807 -2.56 45.65 32.21
N MET A 808 -2.72 44.39 32.65
CA MET A 808 -3.95 43.88 33.26
C MET A 808 -4.30 44.58 34.58
N ASP A 809 -3.30 45.10 35.30
CA ASP A 809 -3.47 45.92 36.51
C ASP A 809 -4.15 47.30 36.29
N LYS A 810 -4.57 47.61 35.05
CA LYS A 810 -5.33 48.82 34.68
C LYS A 810 -6.57 49.00 35.56
N ILE A 811 -6.66 50.15 36.22
CA ILE A 811 -7.78 50.53 37.06
C ILE A 811 -8.90 51.15 36.22
N TYR A 812 -10.05 50.49 36.20
CA TYR A 812 -11.31 50.97 35.64
C TYR A 812 -12.09 51.77 36.68
N LYS A 813 -12.82 52.80 36.25
CA LYS A 813 -13.76 53.53 37.11
C LYS A 813 -15.19 53.15 36.74
N ILE A 814 -15.82 52.32 37.55
CA ILE A 814 -17.17 51.80 37.33
C ILE A 814 -18.02 52.22 38.54
N ASP A 815 -19.14 52.89 38.28
CA ASP A 815 -20.01 53.48 39.31
C ASP A 815 -19.27 54.37 40.33
N GLY A 816 -18.24 55.07 39.87
CA GLY A 816 -17.37 55.91 40.70
C GLY A 816 -16.32 55.16 41.52
N THR A 817 -16.38 53.82 41.58
CA THR A 817 -15.42 52.97 42.30
C THR A 817 -14.23 52.55 41.42
N PRO A 818 -13.00 52.49 41.97
CA PRO A 818 -11.84 51.94 41.28
C PRO A 818 -11.87 50.40 41.30
N ARG A 819 -11.82 49.77 40.13
CA ARG A 819 -11.90 48.31 39.95
C ARG A 819 -10.78 47.80 39.03
N ARG A 820 -10.24 46.60 39.29
CA ARG A 820 -9.39 45.84 38.35
C ARG A 820 -10.18 44.63 37.83
N VAL A 821 -9.97 44.22 36.59
CA VAL A 821 -10.64 43.03 36.03
C VAL A 821 -9.95 41.77 36.53
N ILE A 822 -10.72 40.76 36.96
CA ILE A 822 -10.23 39.42 37.34
C ILE A 822 -10.34 38.45 36.17
N GLY A 823 -11.45 38.54 35.44
CA GLY A 823 -11.78 37.61 34.38
C GLY A 823 -12.92 38.12 33.52
N ILE A 824 -12.99 37.57 32.32
CA ILE A 824 -13.99 37.89 31.31
C ILE A 824 -14.79 36.61 31.04
N HIS A 825 -16.12 36.68 31.11
CA HIS A 825 -16.97 35.48 31.19
C HIS A 825 -17.77 35.20 29.91
N SER A 826 -18.35 36.25 29.33
CA SER A 826 -19.28 36.19 28.20
C SER A 826 -19.18 37.44 27.32
N ARG A 827 -19.74 37.37 26.11
CA ARG A 827 -19.79 38.48 25.15
C ARG A 827 -21.21 38.77 24.69
N ARG A 828 -21.57 40.05 24.55
CA ARG A 828 -22.83 40.46 23.91
C ARG A 828 -22.59 41.50 22.83
N LYS A 829 -23.52 41.57 21.88
CA LYS A 829 -23.50 42.58 20.82
C LYS A 829 -23.86 43.95 21.38
N PHE A 830 -23.04 44.95 21.11
CA PHE A 830 -23.26 46.34 21.49
C PHE A 830 -23.03 47.26 20.29
N LYS A 831 -24.12 47.76 19.71
CA LYS A 831 -24.12 48.57 18.47
C LYS A 831 -23.43 47.81 17.32
N ASN A 832 -22.28 48.31 16.86
CA ASN A 832 -21.43 47.75 15.79
C ASN A 832 -20.16 47.06 16.32
N THR A 833 -20.10 46.78 17.63
CA THR A 833 -18.99 46.12 18.32
C THR A 833 -19.57 45.17 19.39
N TYR A 834 -18.73 44.70 20.31
CA TYR A 834 -19.11 43.86 21.43
C TYR A 834 -18.86 44.55 22.79
N GLU A 835 -19.63 44.15 23.79
CA GLU A 835 -19.35 44.35 25.20
C GLU A 835 -19.03 43.00 25.84
N TYR A 836 -18.18 43.02 26.86
CA TYR A 836 -17.72 41.83 27.57
C TYR A 836 -18.13 41.90 29.03
N GLU A 837 -18.62 40.79 29.57
CA GLU A 837 -18.95 40.67 30.99
C GLU A 837 -17.68 40.42 31.79
N CYS A 838 -17.29 41.39 32.61
CA CYS A 838 -16.09 41.31 33.44
C CYS A 838 -16.45 41.17 34.92
N SER A 839 -15.71 40.34 35.66
CA SER A 839 -15.70 40.33 37.12
C SER A 839 -14.52 41.16 37.66
N PHE A 840 -14.64 41.68 38.89
CA PHE A 840 -13.75 42.73 39.38
C PHE A 840 -13.15 42.48 40.77
N LEU A 841 -11.96 43.06 41.00
CA LEU A 841 -11.46 43.43 42.33
C LEU A 841 -11.86 44.88 42.62
N LEU A 842 -12.42 45.15 43.79
CA LEU A 842 -12.60 46.50 44.32
C LEU A 842 -11.28 46.97 44.98
N GLY A 843 -10.82 48.18 44.66
CA GLY A 843 -9.61 48.76 45.23
C GLY A 843 -9.86 49.63 46.47
N ASP A 844 -9.55 49.09 47.64
CA ASP A 844 -9.60 49.79 48.93
C ASP A 844 -8.25 50.44 49.27
N ASN A 845 -8.28 51.68 49.81
CA ASN A 845 -7.10 52.43 50.28
C ASN A 845 -5.95 52.57 49.25
N ILE A 846 -6.27 52.72 47.97
CA ILE A 846 -5.28 52.81 46.87
C ILE A 846 -4.24 53.90 47.16
N GLY A 847 -2.95 53.54 47.07
CA GLY A 847 -1.82 54.41 47.37
C GLY A 847 -1.41 54.48 48.85
N MET A 848 -2.09 53.77 49.76
CA MET A 848 -1.69 53.63 51.16
C MET A 848 -1.00 52.28 51.43
N LYS A 849 -0.29 52.16 52.56
CA LYS A 849 0.31 50.88 53.00
C LYS A 849 -0.70 49.75 53.26
N SER A 850 -1.99 50.09 53.32
CA SER A 850 -3.12 49.16 53.48
C SER A 850 -3.96 49.04 52.19
N GLU A 851 -3.37 49.34 51.02
CA GLU A 851 -4.00 49.07 49.72
C GLU A 851 -4.37 47.59 49.62
N LYS A 852 -5.63 47.33 49.26
CA LYS A 852 -6.14 45.97 49.13
C LYS A 852 -7.10 45.90 47.95
N TRP A 853 -6.93 44.85 47.15
CA TRP A 853 -7.83 44.53 46.06
C TRP A 853 -8.71 43.33 46.47
N THR A 854 -10.02 43.54 46.63
CA THR A 854 -10.96 42.54 47.15
C THR A 854 -11.88 42.01 46.05
N PRO A 855 -12.02 40.68 45.85
CA PRO A 855 -12.94 40.13 44.85
C PRO A 855 -14.39 40.53 45.13
N MET A 856 -15.04 41.11 44.12
CA MET A 856 -16.46 41.45 44.14
C MET A 856 -17.33 40.21 43.84
N MET A 857 -18.63 40.29 44.10
CA MET A 857 -19.54 39.19 43.80
C MET A 857 -19.99 39.21 42.34
N THR A 858 -20.51 38.09 41.83
CA THR A 858 -21.02 37.98 40.45
C THR A 858 -22.14 39.00 40.15
N SER A 859 -22.85 39.48 41.17
CA SER A 859 -23.83 40.57 41.06
C SER A 859 -23.23 41.92 40.65
N ASP A 860 -21.93 42.11 40.88
CA ASP A 860 -21.19 43.34 40.60
C ASP A 860 -20.47 43.29 39.23
N ASN A 861 -20.65 42.20 38.48
CA ASN A 861 -20.20 42.07 37.10
C ASN A 861 -20.78 43.21 36.24
N ALA A 862 -19.96 43.74 35.34
CA ALA A 862 -20.34 44.84 34.47
C ALA A 862 -19.85 44.61 33.05
N TRP A 863 -20.56 45.22 32.10
CA TRP A 863 -20.31 45.11 30.68
C TRP A 863 -19.36 46.21 30.22
N ILE A 864 -18.15 45.85 29.77
CA ILE A 864 -17.14 46.79 29.27
C ILE A 864 -17.07 46.74 27.74
N PRO A 865 -17.13 47.88 27.04
CA PRO A 865 -16.95 47.95 25.58
C PRO A 865 -15.58 47.43 25.11
N ARG A 866 -15.57 46.68 23.99
CA ARG A 866 -14.36 46.06 23.39
C ARG A 866 -13.14 46.99 23.35
N ASN A 867 -13.34 48.24 22.95
CA ASN A 867 -12.29 49.25 22.78
C ASN A 867 -11.59 49.67 24.09
N GLU A 868 -12.23 49.47 25.25
CA GLU A 868 -11.66 49.84 26.56
C GLU A 868 -10.97 48.67 27.26
N ILE A 869 -11.46 47.44 27.02
CA ILE A 869 -10.96 46.19 27.60
C ILE A 869 -9.79 45.59 26.80
N ILE A 870 -9.81 45.69 25.46
CA ILE A 870 -8.75 45.12 24.59
C ILE A 870 -7.38 45.77 24.78
N GLN A 871 -7.32 46.99 25.34
CA GLN A 871 -6.06 47.72 25.59
C GLN A 871 -5.20 47.12 26.71
N SER A 872 -5.75 46.22 27.53
CA SER A 872 -5.08 45.63 28.70
C SER A 872 -5.37 44.14 28.88
N HIS A 873 -6.51 43.65 28.40
CA HIS A 873 -6.95 42.26 28.55
C HIS A 873 -7.17 41.58 27.18
N ALA A 874 -6.39 41.96 26.16
CA ALA A 874 -6.52 41.46 24.78
C ALA A 874 -6.62 39.92 24.68
N LYS A 875 -5.83 39.21 25.49
CA LYS A 875 -5.75 37.74 25.50
C LYS A 875 -7.04 37.11 26.06
N MET A 876 -7.52 37.58 27.21
CA MET A 876 -8.81 37.14 27.79
C MET A 876 -10.00 37.49 26.89
N VAL A 877 -9.96 38.63 26.21
CA VAL A 877 -10.96 39.03 25.21
C VAL A 877 -10.98 38.04 24.04
N ALA A 878 -9.81 37.65 23.53
CA ALA A 878 -9.70 36.68 22.45
C ALA A 878 -10.20 35.27 22.85
N GLU A 879 -9.90 34.82 24.07
CA GLU A 879 -10.42 33.55 24.61
C GLU A 879 -11.96 33.53 24.65
N VAL A 880 -12.59 34.62 25.11
CA VAL A 880 -14.05 34.73 25.16
C VAL A 880 -14.65 34.89 23.76
N ASP A 881 -14.04 35.69 22.87
CA ASP A 881 -14.44 35.78 21.46
C ASP A 881 -14.49 34.39 20.80
N GLN A 882 -13.47 33.57 21.07
CA GLN A 882 -13.31 32.22 20.53
C GLN A 882 -14.29 31.21 21.16
N LYS A 883 -14.51 31.28 22.49
CA LYS A 883 -15.51 30.46 23.20
C LYS A 883 -16.94 30.75 22.72
N GLU A 884 -17.25 32.02 22.45
CA GLU A 884 -18.55 32.44 21.91
C GLU A 884 -18.69 32.06 20.43
N ALA A 885 -17.61 32.08 19.64
CA ALA A 885 -17.61 31.53 18.29
C ALA A 885 -17.90 30.01 18.29
N LEU A 886 -17.33 29.25 19.23
CA LEU A 886 -17.64 27.83 19.44
C LEU A 886 -19.11 27.62 19.86
N ALA A 887 -19.62 28.43 20.80
CA ALA A 887 -21.00 28.36 21.26
C ALA A 887 -22.05 28.74 20.19
N SER A 888 -21.68 29.59 19.22
CA SER A 888 -22.56 30.06 18.13
C SER A 888 -22.93 29.00 17.07
N GLY A 889 -22.60 27.73 17.29
CA GLY A 889 -22.90 26.64 16.37
C GLY A 889 -21.94 26.52 15.18
N GLN A 890 -20.80 27.22 15.20
CA GLN A 890 -19.74 27.05 14.19
C GLN A 890 -18.79 25.87 14.48
N PHE A 891 -19.01 25.12 15.56
CA PHE A 891 -18.23 23.92 15.88
C PHE A 891 -18.67 22.73 15.00
N ARG A 892 -17.69 22.09 14.36
CA ARG A 892 -17.90 20.88 13.55
C ARG A 892 -17.62 19.63 14.40
N PRO A 893 -18.59 18.71 14.58
CA PRO A 893 -18.42 17.58 15.48
C PRO A 893 -17.44 16.54 14.92
N LEU A 894 -16.60 15.99 15.79
CA LEU A 894 -15.52 15.05 15.43
C LEU A 894 -16.00 13.60 15.22
N VAL A 895 -17.09 13.44 14.46
CA VAL A 895 -17.71 12.14 14.15
C VAL A 895 -17.10 11.58 12.86
N ARG A 896 -16.79 10.27 12.84
CA ARG A 896 -16.15 9.58 11.69
C ARG A 896 -16.79 9.91 10.34
N LYS A 897 -18.13 9.84 10.25
CA LYS A 897 -18.88 10.15 9.03
C LYS A 897 -18.58 11.56 8.48
N GLU A 898 -18.51 12.58 9.33
CA GLU A 898 -18.17 13.93 8.86
C GLU A 898 -16.71 14.06 8.44
N ILE A 899 -15.81 13.30 9.08
CA ILE A 899 -14.39 13.27 8.73
C ILE A 899 -14.18 12.55 7.40
N GLU A 900 -14.89 11.45 7.15
CA GLU A 900 -14.94 10.74 5.86
C GLU A 900 -15.48 11.64 4.74
N GLU A 901 -16.65 12.27 4.95
CA GLU A 901 -17.25 13.22 4.00
C GLU A 901 -16.35 14.44 3.73
N HIS A 902 -15.53 14.85 4.70
CA HIS A 902 -14.54 15.91 4.52
C HIS A 902 -13.32 15.45 3.72
N CYS A 903 -12.75 14.30 4.07
CA CYS A 903 -11.57 13.75 3.41
C CYS A 903 -11.87 13.35 1.96
N ALA A 904 -13.11 12.94 1.66
CA ALA A 904 -13.60 12.70 0.31
C ALA A 904 -13.53 13.95 -0.59
N GLN A 905 -13.63 15.17 -0.03
CA GLN A 905 -13.48 16.43 -0.80
C GLN A 905 -12.03 16.69 -1.26
N PHE A 906 -11.06 15.93 -0.74
CA PHE A 906 -9.67 15.88 -1.19
C PHE A 906 -9.35 14.55 -1.90
N GLY A 907 -10.40 13.76 -2.20
CA GLY A 907 -10.36 12.45 -2.83
C GLY A 907 -9.54 11.41 -2.07
N LEU A 908 -9.69 11.38 -0.74
CA LEU A 908 -9.36 10.23 0.08
C LEU A 908 -10.60 9.35 0.24
N ASP A 909 -10.44 8.04 0.08
CA ASP A 909 -11.51 7.07 0.27
C ASP A 909 -11.82 6.86 1.76
N ALA A 910 -13.11 6.67 2.11
CA ALA A 910 -13.55 6.49 3.49
C ALA A 910 -12.88 5.30 4.20
N GLU A 911 -12.62 4.20 3.47
CA GLU A 911 -11.95 3.01 4.03
C GLU A 911 -10.47 3.30 4.37
N LEU A 912 -9.81 4.16 3.59
CA LEU A 912 -8.48 4.65 3.92
C LEU A 912 -8.51 5.58 5.15
N VAL A 913 -9.54 6.42 5.26
CA VAL A 913 -9.67 7.43 6.32
C VAL A 913 -9.90 6.83 7.71
N SER A 914 -10.77 5.82 7.80
CA SER A 914 -11.23 5.26 9.09
C SER A 914 -10.60 3.92 9.47
N HIS A 915 -9.90 3.24 8.54
CA HIS A 915 -9.41 1.87 8.79
C HIS A 915 -7.94 1.61 8.42
N SER A 916 -7.32 2.48 7.61
CA SER A 916 -5.90 2.36 7.25
C SER A 916 -5.04 3.27 8.12
N ARG A 917 -3.94 2.75 8.66
CA ARG A 917 -2.96 3.56 9.40
C ARG A 917 -2.15 4.44 8.44
N MET A 918 -1.76 5.63 8.89
CA MET A 918 -0.99 6.62 8.12
C MET A 918 0.33 6.06 7.55
N ARG A 919 0.93 5.07 8.23
CA ARG A 919 2.10 4.28 7.78
C ARG A 919 1.90 3.67 6.39
N GLY A 920 0.69 3.18 6.08
CA GLY A 920 0.36 2.56 4.80
C GLY A 920 0.06 3.56 3.66
N LEU A 921 -0.12 4.85 3.97
CA LEU A 921 -0.42 5.86 2.96
C LEU A 921 0.83 6.32 2.22
N SER A 922 0.70 6.48 0.90
CA SER A 922 1.69 7.15 0.04
C SER A 922 1.89 8.62 0.41
N GLY A 923 3.02 9.22 0.02
CA GLY A 923 3.31 10.64 0.28
C GLY A 923 2.19 11.58 -0.18
N GLY A 924 1.69 11.42 -1.41
CA GLY A 924 0.57 12.23 -1.93
C GLY A 924 -0.75 12.03 -1.16
N GLN A 925 -1.02 10.84 -0.62
CA GLN A 925 -2.17 10.63 0.27
C GLN A 925 -1.97 11.30 1.64
N ARG A 926 -0.77 11.25 2.22
CA ARG A 926 -0.44 11.99 3.46
C ARG A 926 -0.63 13.49 3.26
N VAL A 927 -0.21 14.04 2.12
CA VAL A 927 -0.44 15.46 1.80
C VAL A 927 -1.93 15.80 1.74
N LYS A 928 -2.76 14.94 1.11
CA LYS A 928 -4.23 15.10 1.11
C LYS A 928 -4.84 15.07 2.52
N VAL A 929 -4.32 14.24 3.42
CA VAL A 929 -4.76 14.22 4.84
C VAL A 929 -4.44 15.54 5.55
N VAL A 930 -3.26 16.14 5.31
CA VAL A 930 -2.91 17.45 5.88
C VAL A 930 -3.80 18.57 5.31
N LEU A 931 -4.06 18.58 3.99
CA LEU A 931 -4.97 19.55 3.36
C LEU A 931 -6.39 19.45 3.92
N ALA A 932 -6.88 18.24 4.15
CA ALA A 932 -8.15 17.99 4.82
C ALA A 932 -8.11 18.47 6.28
N ALA A 933 -7.09 18.12 7.05
CA ALA A 933 -6.95 18.53 8.45
C ALA A 933 -6.90 20.05 8.62
N CYS A 934 -6.03 20.75 7.89
CA CYS A 934 -5.91 22.22 7.95
C CYS A 934 -7.20 22.96 7.56
N SER A 935 -8.07 22.35 6.74
CA SER A 935 -9.33 22.96 6.30
C SER A 935 -10.56 22.56 7.14
N TRP A 936 -10.41 21.64 8.11
CA TRP A 936 -11.50 21.07 8.90
C TRP A 936 -12.43 22.12 9.54
N GLN A 937 -11.84 23.16 10.13
CA GLN A 937 -12.56 24.24 10.83
C GLN A 937 -13.15 25.32 9.91
N ARG A 938 -13.33 25.07 8.60
CA ARG A 938 -13.95 26.03 7.67
C ARG A 938 -13.29 27.42 7.73
N PRO A 939 -12.00 27.52 7.34
CA PRO A 939 -11.21 28.75 7.46
C PRO A 939 -11.77 29.88 6.59
N HIS A 940 -11.47 31.12 6.98
CA HIS A 940 -11.81 32.33 6.23
C HIS A 940 -10.67 32.79 5.33
N VAL A 941 -9.43 32.47 5.72
CA VAL A 941 -8.21 32.66 4.93
C VAL A 941 -7.41 31.37 4.92
N ILE A 942 -6.94 30.95 3.75
CA ILE A 942 -6.01 29.83 3.58
C ILE A 942 -4.65 30.39 3.15
N VAL A 943 -3.60 30.01 3.88
CA VAL A 943 -2.20 30.36 3.58
C VAL A 943 -1.45 29.10 3.17
N LEU A 944 -0.91 29.10 1.95
CA LEU A 944 -0.20 27.98 1.34
C LEU A 944 1.28 28.34 1.20
N ASP A 945 2.16 27.64 1.92
CA ASP A 945 3.61 27.81 1.81
C ASP A 945 4.20 26.81 0.81
N GLU A 946 4.75 27.34 -0.28
CA GLU A 946 5.38 26.63 -1.41
C GLU A 946 4.66 25.34 -1.87
N PRO A 947 3.35 25.39 -2.20
CA PRO A 947 2.54 24.20 -2.54
C PRO A 947 3.10 23.39 -3.72
N THR A 948 3.84 24.03 -4.61
CA THR A 948 4.51 23.42 -5.78
C THR A 948 5.67 22.50 -5.43
N ASN A 949 6.16 22.49 -4.18
CA ASN A 949 7.32 21.68 -3.79
C ASN A 949 6.96 20.28 -3.28
N TYR A 950 5.68 19.99 -3.01
CA TYR A 950 5.23 18.72 -2.40
C TYR A 950 3.91 18.17 -2.96
N LEU A 951 3.38 18.75 -4.05
CA LEU A 951 2.21 18.27 -4.78
C LEU A 951 2.60 17.92 -6.21
N ASP A 952 2.05 16.82 -6.72
CA ASP A 952 2.16 16.44 -8.14
C ASP A 952 1.31 17.35 -9.04
N ARG A 953 1.54 17.30 -10.36
CA ARG A 953 0.86 18.20 -11.31
C ARG A 953 -0.66 18.05 -11.28
N ASP A 954 -1.15 16.83 -11.09
CA ASP A 954 -2.59 16.54 -10.98
C ASP A 954 -3.19 17.12 -9.70
N SER A 955 -2.54 16.95 -8.53
CA SER A 955 -3.04 17.57 -7.28
C SER A 955 -2.85 19.09 -7.26
N LEU A 956 -1.86 19.64 -7.98
CA LEU A 956 -1.75 21.09 -8.22
C LEU A 956 -2.88 21.60 -9.12
N GLY A 957 -3.30 20.84 -10.14
CA GLY A 957 -4.48 21.14 -10.96
C GLY A 957 -5.77 21.13 -10.14
N ALA A 958 -5.96 20.08 -9.33
CA ALA A 958 -7.09 19.96 -8.41
C ALA A 958 -7.11 21.08 -7.35
N LEU A 959 -5.95 21.40 -6.76
CA LEU A 959 -5.79 22.51 -5.81
C LEU A 959 -6.03 23.88 -6.46
N SER A 960 -5.55 24.09 -7.69
CA SER A 960 -5.83 25.28 -8.50
C SER A 960 -7.33 25.48 -8.70
N LYS A 961 -8.06 24.42 -9.08
CA LYS A 961 -9.53 24.45 -9.20
C LYS A 961 -10.24 24.69 -7.86
N ALA A 962 -9.74 24.13 -6.76
CA ALA A 962 -10.27 24.39 -5.41
C ALA A 962 -10.06 25.84 -4.97
N ILE A 963 -8.88 26.43 -5.22
CA ILE A 963 -8.57 27.83 -4.89
C ILE A 963 -9.44 28.79 -5.70
N LYS A 964 -9.75 28.46 -6.95
CA LYS A 964 -10.68 29.25 -7.79
C LYS A 964 -12.11 29.22 -7.27
N THR A 965 -12.58 28.08 -6.78
CA THR A 965 -13.95 27.91 -6.27
C THR A 965 -14.13 28.25 -4.79
N PHE A 966 -13.04 28.43 -4.03
CA PHE A 966 -13.10 28.74 -2.60
C PHE A 966 -13.66 30.14 -2.31
N GLU A 967 -14.69 30.21 -1.47
CA GLU A 967 -15.39 31.45 -1.11
C GLU A 967 -14.60 32.39 -0.16
N GLY A 968 -13.45 31.96 0.36
CA GLY A 968 -12.60 32.72 1.28
C GLY A 968 -11.30 33.25 0.65
N GLY A 969 -10.51 33.98 1.45
CA GLY A 969 -9.26 34.61 0.99
C GLY A 969 -8.14 33.58 0.86
N VAL A 970 -7.24 33.76 -0.11
CA VAL A 970 -6.08 32.86 -0.32
C VAL A 970 -4.80 33.66 -0.45
N VAL A 971 -3.77 33.23 0.28
CA VAL A 971 -2.41 33.76 0.23
C VAL A 971 -1.47 32.60 -0.13
N ILE A 972 -0.72 32.73 -1.22
CA ILE A 972 0.14 31.69 -1.77
C ILE A 972 1.57 32.19 -1.78
N ILE A 973 2.47 31.50 -1.09
CA ILE A 973 3.91 31.75 -1.15
C ILE A 973 4.44 30.78 -2.19
N THR A 974 5.00 31.28 -3.29
CA THR A 974 5.62 30.40 -4.29
C THR A 974 6.66 31.11 -5.12
N HIS A 975 7.63 30.34 -5.62
CA HIS A 975 8.50 30.76 -6.72
C HIS A 975 7.92 30.48 -8.12
N SER A 976 6.83 29.71 -8.23
CA SER A 976 6.23 29.33 -9.52
C SER A 976 5.30 30.39 -10.09
N ARG A 977 5.67 30.92 -11.27
CA ARG A 977 4.80 31.83 -12.04
C ARG A 977 3.65 31.10 -12.73
N GLU A 978 3.88 29.93 -13.31
CA GLU A 978 2.84 29.10 -13.95
C GLU A 978 1.66 28.81 -13.00
N PHE A 979 1.94 28.59 -11.71
CA PHE A 979 0.91 28.35 -10.70
C PHE A 979 0.14 29.60 -10.27
N THR A 980 0.72 30.79 -10.40
CA THR A 980 0.13 32.06 -9.92
C THR A 980 -0.57 32.87 -11.01
N GLU A 981 -0.09 32.82 -12.25
CA GLU A 981 -0.59 33.61 -13.40
C GLU A 981 -2.10 33.48 -13.64
N ASN A 982 -2.69 32.31 -13.34
CA ASN A 982 -4.12 32.02 -13.54
C ASN A 982 -4.90 31.90 -12.22
N LEU A 983 -4.32 32.33 -11.09
CA LEU A 983 -4.83 32.06 -9.73
C LEU A 983 -4.85 33.28 -8.80
N THR A 984 -3.93 34.21 -8.99
CA THR A 984 -3.72 35.37 -8.11
C THR A 984 -3.71 36.68 -8.86
N GLU A 985 -4.44 37.67 -8.34
CA GLU A 985 -4.60 39.01 -8.93
C GLU A 985 -3.75 40.07 -8.21
N GLU A 986 -3.28 39.74 -7.01
CA GLU A 986 -2.45 40.59 -6.16
C GLU A 986 -1.10 39.91 -5.90
N VAL A 987 -0.03 40.68 -5.98
CA VAL A 987 1.35 40.20 -5.84
C VAL A 987 2.08 41.05 -4.80
N TRP A 988 2.55 40.42 -3.74
CA TRP A 988 3.39 41.00 -2.70
C TRP A 988 4.85 40.65 -2.98
N ALA A 989 5.59 41.59 -3.55
CA ALA A 989 7.01 41.44 -3.81
C ALA A 989 7.81 41.78 -2.54
N VAL A 990 8.47 40.79 -1.93
CA VAL A 990 9.32 40.96 -0.75
C VAL A 990 10.79 40.98 -1.17
N VAL A 991 11.46 42.11 -0.93
CA VAL A 991 12.88 42.34 -1.27
C VAL A 991 13.54 43.09 -0.10
N ASP A 992 14.69 42.61 0.36
CA ASP A 992 15.50 43.22 1.44
C ASP A 992 14.71 43.62 2.70
N GLY A 993 13.75 42.78 3.12
CA GLY A 993 12.92 43.03 4.30
C GLY A 993 11.90 44.16 4.12
N LYS A 994 11.59 44.57 2.89
CA LYS A 994 10.46 45.45 2.55
C LYS A 994 9.51 44.73 1.59
N MET A 995 8.22 45.02 1.70
CA MET A 995 7.19 44.42 0.85
C MET A 995 6.48 45.52 0.04
N THR A 996 6.41 45.31 -1.27
CA THR A 996 5.66 46.18 -2.19
C THR A 996 4.46 45.40 -2.72
N PRO A 997 3.23 45.75 -2.30
CA PRO A 997 2.02 45.16 -2.87
C PRO A 997 1.71 45.78 -4.23
N SER A 998 1.21 44.96 -5.16
CA SER A 998 0.85 45.34 -6.52
C SER A 998 -0.33 44.49 -7.00
N GLY A 999 -1.21 45.03 -7.85
CA GLY A 999 -2.40 44.32 -8.33
C GLY A 999 -3.65 45.20 -8.36
N HIS A 1000 -4.76 44.63 -8.84
CA HIS A 1000 -5.92 45.41 -9.28
C HIS A 1000 -6.72 46.08 -8.13
N ASN A 1001 -6.54 45.61 -6.89
CA ASN A 1001 -7.26 46.06 -5.69
C ASN A 1001 -6.42 46.93 -4.72
N TRP A 1002 -5.15 47.22 -5.01
CA TRP A 1002 -4.32 48.05 -4.12
C TRP A 1002 -4.66 49.54 -4.25
N VAL A 1003 -5.56 50.04 -3.41
CA VAL A 1003 -5.91 51.46 -3.31
C VAL A 1003 -5.19 52.11 -2.13
N GLN A 1004 -4.02 52.68 -2.39
CA GLN A 1004 -3.32 53.53 -1.43
C GLN A 1004 -3.98 54.94 -1.39
N GLY A 1005 -5.11 55.02 -0.68
CA GLY A 1005 -5.80 56.28 -0.40
C GLY A 1005 -6.74 56.80 -1.50
N GLN A 1006 -7.67 57.65 -1.10
CA GLN A 1006 -8.45 58.48 -2.03
C GLN A 1006 -7.53 59.59 -2.56
N GLY A 1007 -6.90 59.38 -3.73
CA GLY A 1007 -5.98 60.35 -4.33
C GLY A 1007 -5.78 60.12 -5.82
N SER A 1008 -6.16 61.11 -6.62
CA SER A 1008 -6.02 61.22 -8.08
C SER A 1008 -4.85 60.46 -8.75
N GLY A 1009 -5.19 59.47 -9.58
CA GLY A 1009 -4.36 58.86 -10.63
C GLY A 1009 -5.20 58.58 -11.90
N PRO A 1010 -4.62 58.58 -13.11
CA PRO A 1010 -5.39 58.57 -14.35
C PRO A 1010 -6.06 57.22 -14.63
N ARG A 1011 -7.38 57.24 -14.87
CA ARG A 1011 -8.15 56.06 -15.30
C ARG A 1011 -7.97 55.82 -16.80
N LEU A 1012 -7.41 54.68 -17.16
CA LEU A 1012 -7.69 54.08 -18.47
C LEU A 1012 -9.14 53.61 -18.52
N THR A 1013 -9.81 53.91 -19.63
CA THR A 1013 -11.24 53.65 -19.81
C THR A 1013 -11.46 52.38 -20.62
N GLU A 1014 -11.79 51.27 -19.96
CA GLU A 1014 -12.50 50.17 -20.61
C GLU A 1014 -13.77 49.86 -19.83
N LYS A 1015 -14.86 49.66 -20.57
CA LYS A 1015 -16.17 49.27 -20.05
C LYS A 1015 -16.40 47.82 -20.45
N THR A 1016 -16.48 46.93 -19.47
CA THR A 1016 -16.96 45.56 -19.66
C THR A 1016 -18.12 45.30 -18.71
N ASN A 1017 -19.27 45.08 -19.35
CA ASN A 1017 -20.52 44.41 -18.95
C ASN A 1017 -20.95 44.36 -17.47
N GLU A 1018 -22.20 44.79 -17.24
CA GLU A 1018 -22.93 44.63 -15.99
C GLU A 1018 -23.29 43.15 -15.76
N GLU A 1019 -22.90 42.59 -14.62
CA GLU A 1019 -23.36 41.25 -14.17
C GLU A 1019 -24.72 41.34 -13.47
N ASP A 1020 -25.54 40.29 -13.62
CA ASP A 1020 -26.87 40.20 -13.02
C ASP A 1020 -26.81 39.97 -11.51
N THR A 1021 -27.38 40.87 -10.71
CA THR A 1021 -27.52 40.70 -9.25
C THR A 1021 -28.76 39.88 -8.86
N PHE A 1022 -28.57 38.92 -7.95
CA PHE A 1022 -29.62 38.08 -7.37
C PHE A 1022 -29.78 38.35 -5.85
N ASP A 1023 -30.96 38.05 -5.31
CA ASP A 1023 -31.25 38.14 -3.87
C ASP A 1023 -30.71 36.94 -3.08
N ALA A 1024 -30.81 37.00 -1.74
CA ALA A 1024 -30.34 35.95 -0.83
C ALA A 1024 -31.13 34.63 -0.89
N MET A 1025 -32.17 34.54 -1.74
CA MET A 1025 -32.93 33.32 -2.02
C MET A 1025 -32.80 32.87 -3.49
N GLY A 1026 -31.97 33.54 -4.30
CA GLY A 1026 -31.67 33.17 -5.69
C GLY A 1026 -32.57 33.81 -6.76
N ASN A 1027 -33.36 34.85 -6.44
CA ASN A 1027 -34.19 35.55 -7.43
C ASN A 1027 -33.43 36.72 -8.08
N LYS A 1028 -33.57 36.91 -9.40
CA LYS A 1028 -32.93 38.02 -10.13
C LYS A 1028 -33.59 39.36 -9.76
N ILE A 1029 -32.81 40.34 -9.31
CA ILE A 1029 -33.28 41.70 -9.03
C ILE A 1029 -32.91 42.61 -10.22
N GLU A 1030 -33.92 43.14 -10.92
CA GLU A 1030 -33.70 44.24 -11.88
C GLU A 1030 -33.54 45.57 -11.12
N ALA A 1031 -32.39 46.25 -11.30
CA ALA A 1031 -32.12 47.53 -10.66
C ALA A 1031 -32.83 48.70 -11.39
N PRO A 1032 -33.45 49.66 -10.67
CA PRO A 1032 -34.06 50.82 -11.29
C PRO A 1032 -33.00 51.77 -11.87
N LYS A 1033 -33.14 52.11 -13.16
CA LYS A 1033 -32.21 53.02 -13.88
C LYS A 1033 -32.15 54.40 -13.22
N LYS A 1034 -30.95 54.83 -12.82
CA LYS A 1034 -30.72 56.21 -12.35
C LYS A 1034 -30.98 57.22 -13.47
N ALA A 1035 -31.75 58.27 -13.15
CA ALA A 1035 -32.02 59.37 -14.05
C ALA A 1035 -30.75 60.16 -14.42
N LYS A 1036 -30.68 60.64 -15.67
CA LYS A 1036 -29.55 61.37 -16.23
C LYS A 1036 -29.68 62.85 -15.87
N LYS A 1037 -28.76 63.40 -15.06
CA LYS A 1037 -28.76 64.84 -14.71
C LYS A 1037 -28.73 65.71 -15.97
N LEU A 1038 -29.69 66.62 -16.07
CA LEU A 1038 -29.84 67.56 -17.19
C LEU A 1038 -28.76 68.63 -17.16
N THR A 1039 -28.35 69.12 -18.33
CA THR A 1039 -27.40 70.24 -18.44
C THR A 1039 -28.09 71.58 -18.17
N SER A 1040 -27.32 72.59 -17.77
CA SER A 1040 -27.84 73.93 -17.43
C SER A 1040 -28.54 74.64 -18.60
N SER A 1041 -28.23 74.25 -19.85
CA SER A 1041 -28.92 74.70 -21.06
C SER A 1041 -30.33 74.11 -21.17
N GLU A 1042 -30.48 72.81 -20.90
CA GLU A 1042 -31.75 72.08 -20.98
C GLU A 1042 -32.71 72.51 -19.86
N GLN A 1043 -32.20 72.76 -18.65
CA GLN A 1043 -32.97 73.32 -17.54
C GLN A 1043 -33.55 74.70 -17.88
N ARG A 1044 -32.77 75.59 -18.52
CA ARG A 1044 -33.26 76.90 -18.99
C ARG A 1044 -34.35 76.76 -20.07
N LYS A 1045 -34.26 75.77 -20.96
CA LYS A 1045 -35.27 75.51 -21.99
C LYS A 1045 -36.60 75.05 -21.37
N LYS A 1046 -36.57 74.03 -20.49
CA LYS A 1046 -37.76 73.55 -19.74
C LYS A 1046 -38.43 74.66 -18.94
N LYS A 1047 -37.67 75.52 -18.25
CA LYS A 1047 -38.23 76.65 -17.47
C LYS A 1047 -38.98 77.66 -18.35
N LYS A 1048 -38.50 77.92 -19.57
CA LYS A 1048 -39.16 78.82 -20.54
C LYS A 1048 -40.45 78.22 -21.10
N GLU A 1049 -40.46 76.90 -21.32
CA GLU A 1049 -41.60 76.13 -21.81
C GLU A 1049 -42.71 76.00 -20.73
N ARG A 1050 -42.34 75.76 -19.46
CA ARG A 1050 -43.25 75.77 -18.31
C ARG A 1050 -43.95 77.12 -18.11
N MET A 1051 -43.23 78.24 -18.29
CA MET A 1051 -43.85 79.58 -18.29
C MET A 1051 -44.81 79.82 -19.47
N ALA A 1052 -44.59 79.18 -20.62
CA ALA A 1052 -45.52 79.23 -21.75
C ALA A 1052 -46.78 78.40 -21.48
N ARG A 1053 -46.65 77.19 -20.89
CA ARG A 1053 -47.79 76.35 -20.47
C ARG A 1053 -48.66 77.03 -19.41
N LYS A 1054 -48.04 77.65 -18.40
CA LYS A 1054 -48.75 78.43 -17.37
C LYS A 1054 -49.49 79.65 -17.95
N LYS A 1055 -49.01 80.24 -19.05
CA LYS A 1055 -49.74 81.29 -19.81
C LYS A 1055 -50.87 80.76 -20.70
N ARG A 1056 -50.94 79.45 -20.95
CA ARG A 1056 -52.05 78.80 -21.68
C ARG A 1056 -53.13 78.19 -20.78
N GLY A 1057 -53.00 78.35 -19.46
CA GLY A 1057 -53.99 77.85 -18.49
C GLY A 1057 -53.84 76.38 -18.11
N GLU A 1058 -52.71 75.74 -18.44
CA GLU A 1058 -52.40 74.37 -18.02
C GLU A 1058 -51.93 74.34 -16.55
N GLU A 1059 -52.37 73.35 -15.77
CA GLU A 1059 -51.87 73.12 -14.41
C GLU A 1059 -50.42 72.62 -14.40
N VAL A 1060 -49.67 73.04 -13.37
CA VAL A 1060 -48.23 72.76 -13.22
C VAL A 1060 -47.93 72.53 -11.74
N PHE A 1061 -47.43 71.35 -11.40
CA PHE A 1061 -47.17 70.92 -10.02
C PHE A 1061 -45.79 71.37 -9.51
N SER A 1062 -45.59 71.33 -8.19
CA SER A 1062 -44.34 71.71 -7.51
C SER A 1062 -43.17 70.77 -7.81
N ASP A 1063 -43.49 69.49 -8.03
CA ASP A 1063 -42.52 68.39 -7.96
C ASP A 1063 -41.73 68.24 -9.28
N GLU A 1064 -42.05 69.05 -10.30
CA GLU A 1064 -41.29 69.18 -11.55
C GLU A 1064 -39.96 69.95 -11.39
N ASP A 1065 -39.67 70.53 -10.22
CA ASP A 1065 -38.43 71.28 -9.96
C ASP A 1065 -37.23 70.44 -9.45
N ASP A 1066 -37.44 69.17 -9.04
CA ASP A 1066 -36.40 68.30 -8.46
C ASP A 1066 -35.98 67.11 -9.37
N PHE A 1067 -35.24 67.38 -10.46
CA PHE A 1067 -34.54 66.37 -11.31
C PHE A 1067 -33.22 66.85 -11.94
#